data_AF-A0A328PAI5-F1
#
_entry.id   AF-A0A328PAI5-F1
#
_cell.length_a   1.000
_cell.length_b   1.000
_cell.length_c   1.000
_cell.angle_alpha   90.00
_cell.angle_beta   90.00
_cell.angle_gamma   90.00
#
_symmetry.space_group_name_H-M   'P 1'
#
loop_
_entity.id
_entity.type
_entity.pdbx_description
1 polymer ?
#
loop_
_entity_poly.entity_id
_entity_poly.type
_entity_poly.pdbx_seq_one_letter_code
_entity_poly.pdbx_strand_id
1 'polypeptide(L)'
;MTTSQLADPLKPFAHLPSHASVRVQAAVIALPDPLETRLGRAFDVEVGAVISAFQASGYALDGFALAWPPRKPSDGDSYPSSSDPARTLPGVMLFRHDNWRDCHATPDAKTFCGSTYYALFVVGETPTSGVHPEAFKVAARCAMAVDGMQRLGQAADVASLDCHPGEPLKPPGCEHQLDIIGPSFSGSMESMAAALGRVAADVAAGPCANAGPRGIRIRLVSPSASINNNDEIKYHAYLAPSDLPSFKVSFEYRALAYSVADQMDTVMDYLEPRLGPDGNVVVLSEESSFGEGARNLATDRLGARNAICTRRSDGGNAAALHCWGHLVNVQFPPNIAAIRAEHVKAKQADDAERKQLLPDRLLELDLTGVDKSADQPPTYQPSLTSRSDELMLYQTFDALKKYIRPAAVIIVATDVRDRLFLLSEVRDLLPGSLPIVLEQDNLLAHPDYRDISRGSITMPAGQSLICLNSDNEPMPCPPGEGKRSLSSTGEDTWKCPLVPRHFAFATDYAANMFRAATRLARLQYLPAEKQDTFTAADETWLAPPMLVATLAGFQYVDAKSKPSATAIATNPCKTAPLPEGRQDILIVADARIQLQEPVYLAMTLFFAVMLTVASWLMWNGRDISLVSFPVCRHALRWMRVTPNTTEAFRNTSSGWLFAWLTFALAGLVIAGGKVLTMLPPPSYGDTNLAHGRDLWALLALCLGYGCFVAFAALRVLDWNTHSNVLAQAMGDGSRFGVRLRQQGHWHAVAGALILLICLPLSVNDMTPTTTDRPWISELSGIFALGGSAFFFVLLAETFDRWRRTCLELAKVIPLVREKESKLAEWPTPCLLDERPRSPFNIVMRSDNYDAWRKQPLSEWATQTRSLLDQAWPFDTSGPSFVIWQAQLVAEMKLAAAAVRTCAWCAVLGATLALLLMQVYPPVYPRLQTTVATVLLGVSFAAIVYAVLQLEKDALLGRMFTADKDHLTLGGALTALWPKLLAFGSILVMVFLPSAWDWVGGLVKAINTLH
;
A
#
# COMPACT_ATOMS: atom_id res chain seq x y z
N MET A 1 14.55 -29.59 12.84
CA MET A 1 15.74 -30.03 13.61
C MET A 1 16.83 -30.35 12.61
N THR A 2 17.73 -29.41 12.34
CA THR A 2 18.92 -29.63 11.50
C THR A 2 20.11 -29.82 12.44
N THR A 3 20.57 -31.06 12.60
CA THR A 3 21.83 -31.37 13.28
C THR A 3 22.99 -30.76 12.48
N SER A 4 24.03 -30.28 13.17
CA SER A 4 25.28 -29.83 12.51
C SER A 4 25.81 -30.95 11.62
N GLN A 5 26.16 -30.61 10.38
CA GLN A 5 26.66 -31.59 9.41
C GLN A 5 28.18 -31.74 9.52
N LEU A 6 28.85 -30.70 9.99
CA LEU A 6 30.26 -30.72 10.36
C LEU A 6 30.37 -30.96 11.87
N ALA A 7 31.29 -31.83 12.29
CA ALA A 7 31.46 -32.20 13.69
C ALA A 7 32.17 -31.11 14.52
N ASP A 8 33.07 -30.35 13.89
CA ASP A 8 33.86 -29.30 14.53
C ASP A 8 34.02 -28.10 13.56
N PRO A 9 33.59 -26.89 13.94
CA PRO A 9 33.72 -25.70 13.09
C PRO A 9 35.18 -25.30 12.84
N LEU A 10 36.11 -25.75 13.69
CA LEU A 10 37.55 -25.50 13.56
C LEU A 10 38.28 -26.54 12.69
N LYS A 11 37.57 -27.58 12.23
CA LYS A 11 38.07 -28.60 11.28
C LYS A 11 37.14 -28.75 10.08
N PRO A 12 36.90 -27.67 9.31
CA PRO A 12 35.86 -27.66 8.28
C PRO A 12 36.08 -28.64 7.13
N PHE A 13 37.29 -29.19 6.97
CA PHE A 13 37.66 -30.09 5.86
C PHE A 13 37.91 -31.53 6.30
N ALA A 14 37.67 -31.89 7.56
CA ALA A 14 37.99 -33.21 8.10
C ALA A 14 37.23 -34.37 7.42
N HIS A 15 36.11 -34.08 6.74
CA HIS A 15 35.34 -35.05 5.96
C HIS A 15 35.96 -35.38 4.60
N LEU A 16 36.94 -34.60 4.13
CA LEU A 16 37.63 -34.84 2.86
C LEU A 16 38.67 -35.96 3.00
N PRO A 17 38.86 -36.80 1.96
CA PRO A 17 39.90 -37.81 1.99
C PRO A 17 41.29 -37.17 1.95
N SER A 18 42.26 -37.75 2.65
CA SER A 18 43.65 -37.28 2.87
C SER A 18 44.52 -37.15 1.60
N HIS A 19 43.92 -37.35 0.41
CA HIS A 19 44.56 -37.20 -0.91
C HIS A 19 43.71 -36.39 -1.90
N ALA A 20 42.65 -35.72 -1.45
CA ALA A 20 41.79 -34.92 -2.32
C ALA A 20 42.55 -33.69 -2.84
N SER A 21 42.70 -33.57 -4.17
CA SER A 21 43.16 -32.33 -4.79
C SER A 21 42.01 -31.33 -4.82
N VAL A 22 41.96 -30.44 -3.84
CA VAL A 22 40.95 -29.38 -3.73
C VAL A 22 41.60 -28.01 -3.66
N ARG A 23 40.91 -27.00 -4.18
CA ARG A 23 41.27 -25.59 -3.96
C ARG A 23 40.43 -25.06 -2.82
N VAL A 24 41.01 -24.33 -1.87
CA VAL A 24 40.28 -23.79 -0.71
C VAL A 24 40.44 -22.29 -0.60
N GLN A 25 39.40 -21.64 -0.10
CA GLN A 25 39.35 -20.21 0.21
C GLN A 25 38.60 -19.99 1.50
N ALA A 26 38.84 -18.84 2.14
CA ALA A 26 38.10 -18.48 3.33
C ALA A 26 37.87 -16.99 3.49
N ALA A 27 36.80 -16.65 4.18
CA ALA A 27 36.51 -15.30 4.65
C ALA A 27 35.83 -15.36 6.02
N VAL A 28 35.79 -14.22 6.70
CA VAL A 28 35.03 -14.04 7.94
C VAL A 28 33.75 -13.26 7.62
N ILE A 29 32.64 -13.64 8.24
CA ILE A 29 31.39 -12.88 8.19
C ILE A 29 30.92 -12.56 9.61
N ALA A 30 30.55 -11.31 9.84
CA ALA A 30 29.86 -10.88 11.05
C ALA A 30 28.35 -10.82 10.78
N LEU A 31 27.56 -11.50 11.60
CA LEU A 31 26.10 -11.57 11.51
C LEU A 31 25.46 -11.25 12.87
N PRO A 32 24.24 -10.70 12.91
CA PRO A 32 23.50 -10.48 14.16
C PRO A 32 23.41 -11.75 14.99
N ASP A 33 23.82 -11.72 16.25
CA ASP A 33 23.73 -12.88 17.14
C ASP A 33 22.26 -13.25 17.40
N PRO A 34 21.77 -14.43 16.98
CA PRO A 34 20.35 -14.77 17.07
C PRO A 34 19.88 -15.09 18.50
N LEU A 35 20.79 -15.26 19.47
CA LEU A 35 20.47 -15.54 20.87
C LEU A 35 20.66 -14.33 21.77
N GLU A 36 21.67 -13.49 21.50
CA GLU A 36 21.95 -12.29 22.30
C GLU A 36 21.17 -11.06 21.82
N THR A 37 20.90 -10.96 20.52
CA THR A 37 20.10 -9.90 19.94
C THR A 37 18.62 -10.29 19.83
N ARG A 38 17.73 -9.28 19.75
CA ARG A 38 16.31 -9.49 19.36
C ARG A 38 16.13 -9.71 17.85
N LEU A 39 17.22 -9.84 17.10
CA LEU A 39 17.27 -9.77 15.64
C LEU A 39 17.48 -11.14 14.99
N GLY A 40 16.97 -12.22 15.59
CA GLY A 40 17.04 -13.57 15.03
C GLY A 40 16.48 -13.68 13.60
N ARG A 41 15.44 -12.90 13.26
CA ARG A 41 14.98 -12.78 11.86
C ARG A 41 16.05 -12.19 10.93
N ALA A 42 16.78 -11.17 11.37
CA ALA A 42 17.83 -10.56 10.55
C ALA A 42 18.93 -11.60 10.26
N PHE A 43 19.34 -12.37 11.26
CA PHE A 43 20.25 -13.51 11.09
C PHE A 43 19.75 -14.50 10.03
N ASP A 44 18.51 -14.98 10.15
CA ASP A 44 17.94 -15.95 9.21
C ASP A 44 17.90 -15.42 7.76
N VAL A 45 17.49 -14.17 7.59
CA VAL A 45 17.36 -13.54 6.27
C VAL A 45 18.75 -13.29 5.66
N GLU A 46 19.74 -12.87 6.44
CA GLU A 46 21.12 -12.67 5.97
C GLU A 46 21.83 -13.98 5.63
N VAL A 47 21.68 -15.03 6.46
CA VAL A 47 22.19 -16.38 6.14
C VAL A 47 21.57 -16.88 4.84
N GLY A 48 20.26 -16.70 4.65
CA GLY A 48 19.57 -17.03 3.41
C GLY A 48 20.11 -16.26 2.19
N ALA A 49 20.43 -14.98 2.37
CA ALA A 49 21.04 -14.15 1.32
C ALA A 49 22.45 -14.60 0.95
N VAL A 50 23.28 -14.98 1.94
CA VAL A 50 24.63 -15.51 1.73
C VAL A 50 24.57 -16.84 0.96
N ILE A 51 23.72 -17.78 1.38
CA ILE A 51 23.54 -19.06 0.67
C ILE A 51 23.14 -18.81 -0.78
N SER A 52 22.18 -17.91 -1.00
CA SER A 52 21.71 -17.55 -2.34
C SER A 52 22.83 -16.92 -3.19
N ALA A 53 23.69 -16.10 -2.59
CA ALA A 53 24.82 -15.46 -3.27
C ALA A 53 25.87 -16.47 -3.76
N PHE A 54 26.24 -17.42 -2.90
CA PHE A 54 27.15 -18.50 -3.27
C PHE A 54 26.53 -19.41 -4.35
N GLN A 55 25.25 -19.76 -4.22
CA GLN A 55 24.49 -20.48 -5.26
C GLN A 55 24.47 -19.76 -6.60
N ALA A 56 24.24 -18.45 -6.58
CA ALA A 56 24.25 -17.64 -7.79
C ALA A 56 25.64 -17.62 -8.47
N SER A 57 26.70 -17.77 -7.67
CA SER A 57 28.11 -17.85 -8.08
C SER A 57 28.59 -19.26 -8.44
N GLY A 58 27.69 -20.25 -8.52
CA GLY A 58 28.00 -21.63 -8.92
C GLY A 58 28.38 -22.58 -7.77
N TYR A 59 28.32 -22.13 -6.53
CA TYR A 59 28.62 -22.95 -5.36
C TYR A 59 27.38 -23.64 -4.79
N ALA A 60 27.54 -24.82 -4.19
CA ALA A 60 26.53 -25.48 -3.37
C ALA A 60 26.96 -25.49 -1.89
N LEU A 61 26.02 -25.38 -0.96
CA LEU A 61 26.31 -25.58 0.47
C LEU A 61 26.62 -27.07 0.71
N ASP A 62 27.85 -27.38 1.12
CA ASP A 62 28.32 -28.74 1.36
C ASP A 62 28.07 -29.17 2.82
N GLY A 63 28.23 -28.24 3.76
CA GLY A 63 27.97 -28.47 5.18
C GLY A 63 28.10 -27.21 6.02
N PHE A 64 27.62 -27.26 7.26
CA PHE A 64 27.75 -26.17 8.22
C PHE A 64 27.84 -26.69 9.66
N ALA A 65 28.48 -25.89 10.51
CA ALA A 65 28.46 -26.00 11.96
C ALA A 65 28.38 -24.58 12.54
N LEU A 66 27.17 -24.15 12.90
CA LEU A 66 26.95 -22.84 13.53
C LEU A 66 27.22 -22.96 15.04
N ALA A 67 27.75 -21.89 15.63
CA ALA A 67 28.09 -21.88 17.05
C ALA A 67 26.84 -21.80 17.96
N TRP A 68 25.71 -21.34 17.42
CA TRP A 68 24.45 -21.23 18.16
C TRP A 68 23.64 -22.53 18.10
N PRO A 69 23.15 -23.04 19.24
CA PRO A 69 22.19 -24.14 19.24
C PRO A 69 20.84 -23.70 18.66
N PRO A 70 20.13 -24.58 17.93
CA PRO A 70 18.78 -24.26 17.47
C PRO A 70 17.83 -24.12 18.66
N ARG A 71 17.07 -23.03 18.68
CA ARG A 71 16.11 -22.72 19.76
C ARG A 71 15.03 -23.79 19.84
N LYS A 72 14.88 -24.46 20.99
CA LYS A 72 13.77 -25.42 21.16
C LYS A 72 12.51 -24.66 21.55
N PRO A 73 11.32 -25.09 21.07
CA PRO A 73 10.05 -24.46 21.45
C PRO A 73 9.75 -24.55 22.96
N SER A 74 10.40 -25.46 23.69
CA SER A 74 10.30 -25.63 25.14
C SER A 74 11.36 -24.86 25.94
N ASP A 75 12.36 -24.27 25.29
CA ASP A 75 13.38 -23.45 25.97
C ASP A 75 12.78 -22.08 26.29
N GLY A 76 11.82 -22.08 27.23
CA GLY A 76 11.33 -20.87 27.85
C GLY A 76 12.45 -20.16 28.61
N ASP A 77 12.50 -18.84 28.42
CA ASP A 77 13.00 -17.83 29.37
C ASP A 77 14.45 -17.90 29.90
N SER A 78 15.27 -18.88 29.50
CA SER A 78 16.62 -19.08 30.03
C SER A 78 17.63 -18.16 29.32
N TYR A 79 18.33 -17.31 30.08
CA TYR A 79 19.41 -16.47 29.53
C TYR A 79 20.54 -17.36 28.97
N PRO A 80 21.17 -16.99 27.84
CA PRO A 80 22.39 -17.65 27.39
C PRO A 80 23.45 -17.56 28.50
N SER A 81 24.07 -18.69 28.82
CA SER A 81 25.13 -18.76 29.82
C SER A 81 26.35 -17.97 29.33
N SER A 82 27.11 -17.33 30.23
CA SER A 82 28.41 -16.72 29.89
C SER A 82 29.45 -17.71 29.33
N SER A 83 29.15 -19.01 29.36
CA SER A 83 29.92 -20.09 28.73
C SER A 83 29.45 -20.46 27.33
N ASP A 84 28.61 -19.64 26.69
CA ASP A 84 28.10 -19.91 25.34
C ASP A 84 29.27 -20.03 24.35
N PRO A 85 29.42 -21.18 23.65
CA PRO A 85 30.45 -21.35 22.64
C PRO A 85 30.44 -20.25 21.58
N ALA A 86 29.30 -19.62 21.28
CA ALA A 86 29.20 -18.58 20.24
C ALA A 86 30.07 -17.32 20.49
N ARG A 87 30.41 -17.01 21.74
CA ARG A 87 31.31 -15.88 22.06
C ARG A 87 32.80 -16.19 21.85
N THR A 88 33.15 -17.47 21.87
CA THR A 88 34.56 -17.94 21.89
C THR A 88 34.96 -18.69 20.63
N LEU A 89 34.01 -19.37 19.99
CA LEU A 89 34.20 -20.17 18.80
C LEU A 89 33.35 -19.61 17.66
N PRO A 90 33.91 -19.48 16.45
CA PRO A 90 33.12 -19.13 15.28
C PRO A 90 32.29 -20.31 14.79
N GLY A 91 31.19 -20.02 14.12
CA GLY A 91 30.54 -20.98 13.23
C GLY A 91 31.29 -21.10 11.90
N VAL A 92 30.93 -22.10 11.09
CA VAL A 92 31.44 -22.24 9.72
C VAL A 92 30.35 -22.70 8.77
N MET A 93 30.36 -22.13 7.58
CA MET A 93 29.58 -22.59 6.43
C MET A 93 30.54 -22.94 5.30
N LEU A 94 30.44 -24.17 4.80
CA LEU A 94 31.32 -24.68 3.76
C LEU A 94 30.57 -24.79 2.44
N PHE A 95 31.07 -24.10 1.42
CA PHE A 95 30.53 -24.11 0.08
C PHE A 95 31.47 -24.85 -0.87
N ARG A 96 30.91 -25.63 -1.81
CA ARG A 96 31.64 -26.43 -2.79
C ARG A 96 31.27 -26.03 -4.22
N HIS A 97 32.26 -25.86 -5.08
CA HIS A 97 32.13 -25.66 -6.51
C HIS A 97 32.78 -26.82 -7.27
N ASP A 98 32.02 -27.48 -8.13
CA ASP A 98 32.42 -28.71 -8.82
C ASP A 98 33.08 -28.41 -10.18
N ASN A 99 34.28 -27.81 -10.20
CA ASN A 99 34.93 -27.46 -11.49
C ASN A 99 35.24 -28.68 -12.37
N TRP A 100 35.32 -29.87 -11.79
CA TRP A 100 35.56 -31.12 -12.53
C TRP A 100 34.49 -31.39 -13.60
N ARG A 101 33.29 -30.81 -13.46
CA ARG A 101 32.20 -30.95 -14.44
C ARG A 101 32.47 -30.20 -15.74
N ASP A 102 33.32 -29.17 -15.71
CA ASP A 102 33.62 -28.29 -16.84
C ASP A 102 34.92 -28.67 -17.58
N CYS A 103 35.69 -29.63 -17.04
CA CYS A 103 36.99 -30.02 -17.59
C CYS A 103 36.94 -30.66 -18.98
N HIS A 104 35.79 -31.17 -19.41
CA HIS A 104 35.66 -31.83 -20.71
C HIS A 104 35.61 -30.84 -21.89
N ALA A 105 35.48 -29.53 -21.65
CA ALA A 105 35.16 -28.55 -22.67
C ALA A 105 36.36 -27.79 -23.28
N THR A 106 37.52 -27.70 -22.62
CA THR A 106 38.71 -27.01 -23.17
C THR A 106 40.03 -27.69 -22.75
N PRO A 107 40.93 -28.03 -23.69
CA PRO A 107 42.25 -28.60 -23.39
C PRO A 107 43.29 -27.50 -23.05
N ASP A 108 42.84 -26.36 -22.51
CA ASP A 108 43.75 -25.30 -22.07
C ASP A 108 44.25 -25.62 -20.65
N ALA A 109 45.57 -25.79 -20.53
CA ALA A 109 46.29 -26.22 -19.33
C ALA A 109 46.23 -25.24 -18.12
N LYS A 110 45.28 -24.30 -18.08
CA LYS A 110 45.17 -23.24 -17.04
C LYS A 110 44.01 -23.42 -16.06
N THR A 111 43.04 -24.29 -16.33
CA THR A 111 41.86 -24.48 -15.48
C THR A 111 42.05 -25.68 -14.53
N PHE A 112 41.89 -25.46 -13.22
CA PHE A 112 42.03 -26.51 -12.21
C PHE A 112 40.87 -27.50 -12.31
N CYS A 113 41.20 -28.78 -12.55
CA CYS A 113 40.23 -29.85 -12.73
C CYS A 113 39.96 -30.63 -11.43
N GLY A 114 39.33 -29.96 -10.47
CA GLY A 114 38.94 -30.53 -9.18
C GLY A 114 37.81 -29.73 -8.53
N SER A 115 37.52 -29.96 -7.26
CA SER A 115 36.53 -29.16 -6.53
C SER A 115 37.21 -27.98 -5.83
N THR A 116 36.55 -26.82 -5.87
CA THR A 116 36.91 -25.65 -5.07
C THR A 116 35.99 -25.60 -3.86
N TYR A 117 36.52 -25.29 -2.69
CA TYR A 117 35.76 -25.04 -1.48
C TYR A 117 35.94 -23.60 -0.98
N TYR A 118 34.88 -23.04 -0.42
CA TYR A 118 34.87 -21.75 0.24
C TYR A 118 34.37 -21.91 1.67
N ALA A 119 35.23 -21.67 2.65
CA ALA A 119 34.91 -21.71 4.07
C ALA A 119 34.58 -20.31 4.57
N LEU A 120 33.33 -20.09 4.96
CA LEU A 120 32.88 -18.83 5.54
C LEU A 120 32.77 -19.00 7.06
N PHE A 121 33.67 -18.35 7.80
CA PHE A 121 33.64 -18.37 9.27
C PHE A 121 32.68 -17.31 9.78
N VAL A 122 31.66 -17.75 10.50
CA VAL A 122 30.54 -16.92 10.97
C VAL A 122 30.77 -16.50 12.41
N VAL A 123 30.69 -15.19 12.67
CA VAL A 123 30.90 -14.60 13.99
C VAL A 123 29.67 -13.77 14.36
N GLY A 124 29.23 -13.88 15.61
CA GLY A 124 28.14 -13.05 16.13
C GLY A 124 28.56 -11.61 16.36
N GLU A 125 27.63 -10.71 16.14
CA GLU A 125 27.72 -9.31 16.56
C GLU A 125 26.40 -8.84 17.17
N THR A 126 26.50 -7.76 17.95
CA THR A 126 25.38 -7.12 18.63
C THR A 126 25.43 -5.61 18.36
N PRO A 127 24.29 -4.90 18.26
CA PRO A 127 24.31 -3.46 18.03
C PRO A 127 25.02 -2.65 19.14
N THR A 128 25.04 -3.15 20.38
CA THR A 128 25.55 -2.44 21.56
C THR A 128 26.95 -2.87 21.98
N SER A 129 27.25 -4.18 22.00
CA SER A 129 28.57 -4.69 22.42
C SER A 129 29.52 -4.96 21.25
N GLY A 130 28.99 -4.92 20.03
CA GLY A 130 29.76 -5.11 18.80
C GLY A 130 30.02 -6.58 18.46
N VAL A 131 31.08 -6.82 17.68
CA VAL A 131 31.51 -8.16 17.23
C VAL A 131 32.17 -8.93 18.37
N HIS A 132 31.86 -10.22 18.50
CA HIS A 132 32.48 -11.11 19.49
C HIS A 132 33.99 -11.25 19.25
N PRO A 133 34.86 -10.66 20.10
CA PRO A 133 36.26 -10.45 19.76
C PRO A 133 37.09 -11.74 19.73
N GLU A 134 36.80 -12.69 20.63
CA GLU A 134 37.55 -13.96 20.70
C GLU A 134 37.14 -14.90 19.56
N ALA A 135 35.84 -15.07 19.31
CA ALA A 135 35.35 -15.80 18.14
C ALA A 135 35.88 -15.21 16.83
N PHE A 136 35.90 -13.87 16.69
CA PHE A 136 36.48 -13.19 15.53
C PHE A 136 37.97 -13.47 15.35
N LYS A 137 38.74 -13.38 16.43
CA LYS A 137 40.18 -13.67 16.41
C LYS A 137 40.47 -15.09 15.94
N VAL A 138 39.70 -16.08 16.40
CA VAL A 138 39.82 -17.48 15.96
C VAL A 138 39.42 -17.61 14.48
N ALA A 139 38.30 -17.01 14.07
CA ALA A 139 37.84 -17.00 12.67
C ALA A 139 38.88 -16.40 11.71
N ALA A 140 39.44 -15.24 12.06
CA ALA A 140 40.43 -14.56 11.25
C ALA A 140 41.72 -15.38 11.09
N ARG A 141 42.19 -16.00 12.19
CA ARG A 141 43.34 -16.91 12.15
C ARG A 141 43.10 -18.11 11.24
N CYS A 142 41.92 -18.73 11.35
CA CYS A 142 41.52 -19.80 10.44
C CYS A 142 41.50 -19.36 8.98
N ALA A 143 40.83 -18.24 8.70
CA ALA A 143 40.66 -17.76 7.34
C ALA A 143 42.01 -17.49 6.67
N MET A 144 42.94 -16.83 7.38
CA MET A 144 44.30 -16.59 6.89
C MET A 144 45.10 -17.87 6.68
N ALA A 145 44.92 -18.89 7.52
CA ALA A 145 45.58 -20.18 7.36
C ALA A 145 45.07 -20.94 6.13
N VAL A 146 43.76 -20.93 5.90
CA VAL A 146 43.13 -21.50 4.69
C VAL A 146 43.62 -20.80 3.42
N ASP A 147 43.62 -19.46 3.40
CA ASP A 147 44.09 -18.69 2.23
C ASP A 147 45.59 -18.89 1.96
N GLY A 148 46.41 -18.97 3.02
CA GLY A 148 47.84 -19.26 2.92
C GLY A 148 48.12 -20.59 2.21
N MET A 149 47.33 -21.63 2.45
CA MET A 149 47.50 -22.94 1.79
C MET A 149 47.26 -22.88 0.28
N GLN A 150 46.33 -22.06 -0.20
CA GLN A 150 46.08 -21.87 -1.63
C GLN A 150 47.32 -21.34 -2.35
N ARG A 151 48.02 -20.37 -1.75
CA ARG A 151 49.17 -19.66 -2.35
C ARG A 151 50.39 -20.54 -2.56
N LEU A 152 50.53 -21.64 -1.80
CA LEU A 152 51.63 -22.59 -1.95
C LEU A 152 51.49 -23.56 -3.15
N GLY A 153 50.32 -23.64 -3.79
CA GLY A 153 50.12 -24.43 -5.02
C GLY A 153 50.37 -25.94 -4.89
N GLN A 154 50.55 -26.47 -3.68
CA GLN A 154 50.70 -27.89 -3.41
C GLN A 154 49.35 -28.45 -2.91
N ALA A 155 49.02 -29.68 -3.32
CA ALA A 155 47.92 -30.45 -2.74
C ALA A 155 48.27 -30.80 -1.28
N ALA A 156 48.20 -29.79 -0.40
CA ALA A 156 48.36 -29.98 1.02
C ALA A 156 47.21 -30.85 1.53
N ASP A 157 47.46 -31.65 2.56
CA ASP A 157 46.44 -32.43 3.25
C ASP A 157 45.51 -31.47 4.01
N VAL A 158 44.56 -30.86 3.30
CA VAL A 158 43.62 -29.86 3.85
C VAL A 158 42.78 -30.46 4.98
N ALA A 159 42.59 -31.79 4.99
CA ALA A 159 41.90 -32.50 6.05
C ALA A 159 42.66 -32.47 7.39
N SER A 160 43.97 -32.21 7.37
CA SER A 160 44.80 -32.05 8.56
C SER A 160 44.80 -30.64 9.17
N LEU A 161 44.11 -29.67 8.55
CA LEU A 161 44.02 -28.31 9.09
C LEU A 161 43.25 -28.31 10.40
N ASP A 162 43.94 -27.93 11.48
CA ASP A 162 43.36 -27.68 12.79
C ASP A 162 43.53 -26.21 13.17
N CYS A 163 42.40 -25.57 13.46
CA CYS A 163 42.34 -24.18 13.89
C CYS A 163 42.34 -23.96 15.41
N HIS A 164 42.44 -25.01 16.22
CA HIS A 164 42.29 -24.90 17.66
C HIS A 164 43.28 -23.91 18.30
N PRO A 165 42.82 -23.07 19.25
CA PRO A 165 43.67 -22.14 19.97
C PRO A 165 44.62 -22.91 20.89
N GLY A 166 45.85 -23.17 20.41
CA GLY A 166 46.88 -23.90 21.15
C GLY A 166 47.92 -24.57 20.26
N GLU A 167 47.55 -24.89 19.01
CA GLU A 167 48.50 -25.37 18.02
C GLU A 167 49.12 -24.20 17.25
N PRO A 168 50.45 -24.20 17.00
CA PRO A 168 51.08 -23.18 16.17
C PRO A 168 50.64 -23.36 14.72
N LEU A 169 49.62 -22.61 14.32
CA LEU A 169 49.31 -22.39 12.90
C LEU A 169 50.59 -21.88 12.23
N LYS A 170 51.14 -22.67 11.30
CA LYS A 170 52.24 -22.26 10.43
C LYS A 170 51.65 -21.75 9.12
N PRO A 171 51.16 -20.50 9.04
CA PRO A 171 50.74 -19.97 7.76
C PRO A 171 51.99 -19.92 6.85
N PRO A 172 51.90 -20.44 5.62
CA PRO A 172 53.04 -20.52 4.74
C PRO A 172 53.30 -19.17 4.05
N GLY A 173 53.84 -18.20 4.78
CA GLY A 173 54.21 -16.89 4.23
C GLY A 173 54.20 -15.77 5.27
N CYS A 174 54.86 -14.64 4.95
CA CYS A 174 54.88 -13.44 5.79
C CYS A 174 53.82 -12.38 5.39
N GLU A 175 53.10 -12.63 4.31
CA GLU A 175 52.03 -11.77 3.80
C GLU A 175 50.70 -12.50 3.92
N HIS A 176 49.78 -11.93 4.69
CA HIS A 176 48.47 -12.50 4.96
C HIS A 176 47.37 -11.67 4.31
N GLN A 177 46.29 -12.34 3.92
CA GLN A 177 45.09 -11.70 3.43
C GLN A 177 43.90 -12.13 4.28
N LEU A 178 43.07 -11.16 4.65
CA LEU A 178 41.87 -11.37 5.45
C LEU A 178 40.71 -10.63 4.78
N ASP A 179 39.77 -11.42 4.25
CA ASP A 179 38.54 -10.91 3.63
C ASP A 179 37.38 -11.03 4.62
N ILE A 180 36.61 -9.95 4.75
CA ILE A 180 35.58 -9.81 5.77
C ILE A 180 34.31 -9.22 5.18
N ILE A 181 33.18 -9.85 5.47
CA ILE A 181 31.83 -9.32 5.25
C ILE A 181 31.29 -8.87 6.61
N GLY A 182 30.95 -7.59 6.73
CA GLY A 182 30.46 -6.97 7.94
C GLY A 182 31.26 -5.74 8.36
N PRO A 183 31.01 -5.19 9.56
CA PRO A 183 29.87 -5.53 10.39
C PRO A 183 28.54 -5.13 9.74
N SER A 184 27.47 -5.76 10.19
CA SER A 184 26.09 -5.48 9.80
C SER A 184 25.54 -4.28 10.59
N PHE A 185 26.02 -4.06 11.82
CA PHE A 185 25.66 -2.88 12.61
C PHE A 185 26.78 -1.84 12.61
N SER A 186 26.40 -0.57 12.43
CA SER A 186 27.34 0.55 12.57
C SER A 186 27.96 0.64 13.97
N GLY A 187 27.21 0.25 15.01
CA GLY A 187 27.73 0.21 16.39
C GLY A 187 28.89 -0.78 16.59
N SER A 188 28.99 -1.80 15.73
CA SER A 188 30.06 -2.80 15.81
C SER A 188 31.40 -2.33 15.24
N MET A 189 31.46 -1.16 14.57
CA MET A 189 32.68 -0.72 13.87
C MET A 189 33.89 -0.52 14.78
N GLU A 190 33.69 0.02 15.99
CA GLU A 190 34.78 0.21 16.95
C GLU A 190 35.31 -1.13 17.47
N SER A 191 34.40 -2.04 17.83
CA SER A 191 34.77 -3.40 18.26
C SER A 191 35.49 -4.20 17.16
N MET A 192 35.07 -4.01 15.89
CA MET A 192 35.72 -4.59 14.72
C MET A 192 37.14 -4.05 14.58
N ALA A 193 37.34 -2.73 14.70
CA ALA A 193 38.67 -2.13 14.66
C ALA A 193 39.59 -2.67 15.78
N ALA A 194 39.05 -2.83 16.99
CA ALA A 194 39.79 -3.39 18.12
C ALA A 194 40.16 -4.87 17.89
N ALA A 195 39.22 -5.68 17.39
CA ALA A 195 39.44 -7.09 17.08
C ALA A 195 40.48 -7.27 15.96
N LEU A 196 40.40 -6.46 14.91
CA LEU A 196 41.39 -6.42 13.83
C LEU A 196 42.77 -5.99 14.31
N GLY A 197 42.85 -4.99 15.20
CA GLY A 197 44.10 -4.57 15.83
C GLY A 197 44.77 -5.71 16.60
N ARG A 198 44.00 -6.52 17.34
CA ARG A 198 44.49 -7.72 18.02
C ARG A 198 45.00 -8.78 17.03
N VAL A 199 44.27 -9.01 15.95
CA VAL A 199 44.68 -9.95 14.90
C VAL A 199 45.98 -9.48 14.24
N ALA A 200 46.10 -8.20 13.90
CA ALA A 200 47.31 -7.64 13.32
C ALA A 200 48.52 -7.75 14.26
N ALA A 201 48.33 -7.48 15.56
CA ALA A 201 49.38 -7.63 16.57
C ALA A 201 49.82 -9.09 16.74
N ASP A 202 48.88 -10.04 16.77
CA ASP A 202 49.17 -11.47 16.86
C ASP A 202 49.96 -11.97 15.64
N VAL A 203 49.59 -11.52 14.44
CA VAL A 203 50.28 -11.85 13.19
C VAL A 203 51.68 -11.24 13.16
N ALA A 204 51.84 -10.00 13.60
CA ALA A 204 53.15 -9.33 13.68
C ALA A 204 54.12 -10.03 14.65
N ALA A 205 53.60 -10.61 15.74
CA ALA A 205 54.37 -11.36 16.73
C ALA A 205 54.70 -12.81 16.28
N GLY A 206 54.06 -13.32 15.23
CA GLY A 206 54.24 -14.69 14.74
C GLY A 206 55.62 -14.97 14.13
N PRO A 207 56.10 -16.22 14.18
CA PRO A 207 57.35 -16.60 13.52
C PRO A 207 57.18 -16.59 11.99
N CYS A 208 57.98 -15.79 11.28
CA CYS A 208 58.08 -15.88 9.82
C CYS A 208 59.49 -16.26 9.37
N ALA A 209 59.58 -17.31 8.54
CA ALA A 209 60.84 -17.95 8.14
C ALA A 209 61.69 -17.17 7.12
N ASN A 210 61.10 -16.19 6.40
CA ASN A 210 61.77 -15.48 5.31
C ASN A 210 61.90 -13.97 5.59
N ALA A 211 62.98 -13.34 5.09
CA ALA A 211 63.28 -11.90 5.24
C ALA A 211 62.46 -10.98 4.29
N GLY A 212 61.30 -11.45 3.81
CA GLY A 212 60.42 -10.68 2.90
C GLY A 212 59.60 -9.60 3.63
N PRO A 213 58.93 -8.71 2.87
CA PRO A 213 58.01 -7.73 3.46
C PRO A 213 56.93 -8.45 4.26
N ARG A 214 56.78 -8.09 5.55
CA ARG A 214 55.74 -8.64 6.42
C ARG A 214 54.52 -7.74 6.37
N GLY A 215 53.34 -8.32 6.29
CA GLY A 215 52.13 -7.52 6.31
C GLY A 215 50.83 -8.30 6.28
N ILE A 216 49.75 -7.59 6.54
CA ILE A 216 48.39 -8.08 6.44
C ILE A 216 47.59 -7.15 5.52
N ARG A 217 46.86 -7.74 4.57
CA ARG A 217 45.88 -7.06 3.73
C ARG A 217 44.49 -7.40 4.20
N ILE A 218 43.76 -6.39 4.65
CA ILE A 218 42.41 -6.52 5.20
C ILE A 218 41.44 -5.87 4.22
N ARG A 219 40.46 -6.63 3.74
CA ARG A 219 39.37 -6.13 2.91
C ARG A 219 38.06 -6.31 3.66
N LEU A 220 37.43 -5.19 4.00
CA LEU A 220 36.19 -5.13 4.79
C LEU A 220 35.05 -4.57 3.94
N VAL A 221 34.00 -5.37 3.75
CA VAL A 221 32.78 -4.93 3.05
C VAL A 221 31.61 -4.95 4.02
N SER A 222 31.11 -3.77 4.38
CA SER A 222 29.92 -3.69 5.23
C SER A 222 28.64 -3.66 4.36
N PRO A 223 27.70 -4.60 4.58
CA PRO A 223 26.45 -4.64 3.82
C PRO A 223 25.43 -3.60 4.30
N SER A 224 25.33 -3.34 5.60
CA SER A 224 24.21 -2.57 6.20
C SER A 224 24.63 -1.43 7.13
N ALA A 225 25.91 -1.32 7.51
CA ALA A 225 26.36 -0.23 8.36
C ALA A 225 26.32 1.11 7.60
N SER A 226 25.36 1.95 7.94
CA SER A 226 24.96 3.15 7.17
C SER A 226 25.40 4.49 7.76
N ILE A 227 26.15 4.52 8.88
CA ILE A 227 26.62 5.79 9.46
C ILE A 227 27.84 6.29 8.66
N ASN A 228 27.84 7.57 8.28
CA ASN A 228 28.80 8.12 7.31
C ASN A 228 30.26 8.15 7.81
N ASN A 229 30.49 8.22 9.12
CA ASN A 229 31.85 8.22 9.69
C ASN A 229 32.47 6.82 9.75
N ASN A 230 31.76 5.78 9.33
CA ASN A 230 32.28 4.41 9.27
C ASN A 230 33.55 4.31 8.40
N ASP A 231 33.69 5.13 7.36
CA ASP A 231 34.90 5.18 6.53
C ASP A 231 36.16 5.60 7.29
N GLU A 232 36.01 6.26 8.45
CA GLU A 232 37.12 6.70 9.30
C GLU A 232 37.79 5.54 10.05
N ILE A 233 37.21 4.33 10.03
CA ILE A 233 37.79 3.14 10.64
C ILE A 233 39.23 2.87 10.15
N LYS A 234 39.57 3.27 8.91
CA LYS A 234 40.94 3.17 8.36
C LYS A 234 41.99 4.00 9.11
N TYR A 235 41.56 5.03 9.83
CA TYR A 235 42.41 5.89 10.64
C TYR A 235 42.35 5.56 12.13
N HIS A 236 41.59 4.52 12.51
CA HIS A 236 41.39 4.16 13.90
C HIS A 236 42.71 3.80 14.59
N ALA A 237 42.90 4.23 15.84
CA ALA A 237 44.15 4.05 16.57
C ALA A 237 44.59 2.57 16.70
N TYR A 238 43.64 1.64 16.75
CA TYR A 238 43.89 0.19 16.79
C TYR A 238 44.44 -0.37 15.47
N LEU A 239 44.19 0.32 14.35
CA LEU A 239 44.63 -0.06 13.00
C LEU A 239 45.76 0.81 12.49
N ALA A 240 46.05 1.92 13.19
CA ALA A 240 47.20 2.75 12.91
C ALA A 240 48.47 1.88 12.91
N PRO A 241 49.43 2.16 12.00
CA PRO A 241 50.69 1.43 11.99
C PRO A 241 51.30 1.53 13.38
N SER A 242 51.33 0.42 14.11
CA SER A 242 52.14 0.32 15.31
C SER A 242 53.58 0.67 14.89
N ASP A 243 54.36 1.27 15.78
CA ASP A 243 55.77 1.70 15.57
C ASP A 243 56.75 0.55 15.25
N LEU A 244 56.29 -0.55 14.64
CA LEU A 244 57.05 -1.67 14.13
C LEU A 244 57.48 -1.37 12.68
N PRO A 245 58.74 -0.93 12.43
CA PRO A 245 59.21 -0.47 11.12
C PRO A 245 59.25 -1.56 10.03
N SER A 246 58.77 -2.78 10.31
CA SER A 246 58.87 -3.96 9.43
C SER A 246 57.53 -4.65 9.11
N PHE A 247 56.39 -4.20 9.66
CA PHE A 247 55.07 -4.81 9.43
C PHE A 247 54.09 -3.81 8.81
N LYS A 248 53.57 -4.11 7.62
CA LYS A 248 52.63 -3.26 6.87
C LYS A 248 51.19 -3.76 7.01
N VAL A 249 50.30 -2.93 7.55
CA VAL A 249 48.85 -3.15 7.50
C VAL A 249 48.28 -2.38 6.31
N SER A 250 47.66 -3.09 5.37
CA SER A 250 46.86 -2.48 4.30
C SER A 250 45.39 -2.75 4.57
N PHE A 251 44.58 -1.70 4.57
CA PHE A 251 43.18 -1.76 4.96
C PHE A 251 42.30 -1.10 3.91
N GLU A 252 41.37 -1.87 3.37
CA GLU A 252 40.36 -1.43 2.41
C GLU A 252 38.99 -1.60 3.03
N TYR A 253 38.20 -0.52 3.07
CA TYR A 253 36.83 -0.56 3.56
C TYR A 253 35.86 -0.07 2.48
N ARG A 254 34.70 -0.72 2.42
CA ARG A 254 33.61 -0.35 1.52
C ARG A 254 32.26 -0.58 2.18
N ALA A 255 31.44 0.47 2.25
CA ALA A 255 30.02 0.36 2.58
C ALA A 255 29.20 0.07 1.31
N LEU A 256 28.22 -0.84 1.41
CA LEU A 256 27.21 -1.07 0.37
C LEU A 256 25.87 -0.39 0.68
N ALA A 257 25.66 -0.03 1.95
CA ALA A 257 24.48 0.71 2.37
C ALA A 257 24.57 2.19 1.97
N TYR A 258 23.44 2.77 1.59
CA TYR A 258 23.32 4.22 1.51
C TYR A 258 23.54 4.83 2.90
N SER A 259 24.21 5.97 2.91
CA SER A 259 24.52 6.65 4.16
C SER A 259 23.27 7.31 4.75
N VAL A 260 23.13 7.31 6.07
CA VAL A 260 22.01 7.97 6.75
C VAL A 260 21.98 9.47 6.42
N ALA A 261 23.13 10.09 6.16
CA ALA A 261 23.15 11.46 5.66
C ALA A 261 22.50 11.62 4.31
N ASP A 262 22.86 10.80 3.33
CA ASP A 262 22.31 10.92 1.99
C ASP A 262 20.79 10.68 2.02
N GLN A 263 20.34 9.75 2.87
CA GLN A 263 18.92 9.49 3.09
C GLN A 263 18.23 10.71 3.71
N MET A 264 18.81 11.30 4.75
CA MET A 264 18.26 12.49 5.40
C MET A 264 18.29 13.71 4.46
N ASP A 265 19.34 13.93 3.68
CA ASP A 265 19.40 14.98 2.65
C ASP A 265 18.26 14.86 1.66
N THR A 266 18.08 13.65 1.13
CA THR A 266 17.01 13.39 0.15
C THR A 266 15.62 13.63 0.75
N VAL A 267 15.41 13.27 2.02
CA VAL A 267 14.15 13.54 2.74
C VAL A 267 13.95 15.02 2.97
N MET A 268 14.98 15.74 3.42
CA MET A 268 14.87 17.17 3.68
C MET A 268 14.61 17.95 2.39
N ASP A 269 15.32 17.66 1.30
CA ASP A 269 15.08 18.26 -0.01
C ASP A 269 13.63 18.05 -0.50
N TYR A 270 13.03 16.90 -0.17
CA TYR A 270 11.64 16.61 -0.49
C TYR A 270 10.63 17.40 0.38
N LEU A 271 10.97 17.60 1.65
CA LEU A 271 10.13 18.29 2.63
C LEU A 271 10.21 19.82 2.51
N GLU A 272 11.33 20.38 2.07
CA GLU A 272 11.57 21.84 1.91
C GLU A 272 10.40 22.58 1.24
N PRO A 273 9.97 22.19 0.02
CA PRO A 273 8.88 22.90 -0.67
C PRO A 273 7.49 22.66 -0.06
N ARG A 274 7.34 21.73 0.89
CA ARG A 274 6.04 21.29 1.43
C ARG A 274 5.76 21.80 2.83
N LEU A 275 6.80 21.97 3.64
CA LEU A 275 6.66 22.27 5.07
C LEU A 275 6.61 23.77 5.38
N GLY A 276 7.08 24.63 4.47
CA GLY A 276 7.18 26.07 4.72
C GLY A 276 8.16 26.41 5.86
N PRO A 277 8.26 27.69 6.27
CA PRO A 277 9.24 28.14 7.26
C PRO A 277 8.96 27.65 8.69
N ASP A 278 7.71 27.31 9.02
CA ASP A 278 7.29 26.92 10.39
C ASP A 278 7.15 25.40 10.57
N GLY A 279 7.52 24.60 9.57
CA GLY A 279 7.32 23.15 9.61
C GLY A 279 8.30 22.44 10.55
N ASN A 280 7.77 21.71 11.54
CA ASN A 280 8.59 20.93 12.47
C ASN A 280 8.76 19.49 11.97
N VAL A 281 10.00 19.01 11.88
CA VAL A 281 10.34 17.62 11.58
C VAL A 281 10.86 16.98 12.86
N VAL A 282 10.29 15.83 13.24
CA VAL A 282 10.72 15.07 14.40
C VAL A 282 11.50 13.84 13.95
N VAL A 283 12.65 13.58 14.57
CA VAL A 283 13.38 12.32 14.46
C VAL A 283 13.12 11.53 15.73
N LEU A 284 12.41 10.42 15.60
CA LEU A 284 12.13 9.48 16.67
C LEU A 284 13.16 8.35 16.61
N SER A 285 14.19 8.44 17.45
CA SER A 285 15.38 7.57 17.41
C SER A 285 15.43 6.60 18.58
N GLU A 286 15.95 5.39 18.33
CA GLU A 286 16.27 4.43 19.38
C GLU A 286 17.54 4.83 20.16
N GLU A 287 17.71 4.28 21.36
CA GLU A 287 18.93 4.43 22.16
C GLU A 287 20.02 3.44 21.69
N SER A 288 20.53 3.64 20.48
CA SER A 288 21.63 2.84 19.89
C SER A 288 22.61 3.71 19.13
N SER A 289 23.77 3.17 18.72
CA SER A 289 24.71 3.88 17.85
C SER A 289 24.07 4.32 16.52
N PHE A 290 23.09 3.57 16.02
CA PHE A 290 22.33 3.94 14.82
C PHE A 290 21.43 5.15 15.08
N GLY A 291 20.67 5.15 16.18
CA GLY A 291 19.86 6.29 16.60
C GLY A 291 20.69 7.53 16.96
N GLU A 292 21.84 7.32 17.59
CA GLU A 292 22.82 8.36 17.92
C GLU A 292 23.47 8.98 16.68
N GLY A 293 23.80 8.16 15.67
CA GLY A 293 24.28 8.63 14.37
C GLY A 293 23.26 9.53 13.68
N ALA A 294 21.98 9.13 13.68
CA ALA A 294 20.89 9.96 13.16
C ALA A 294 20.71 11.25 13.97
N ARG A 295 20.86 11.19 15.30
CA ARG A 295 20.79 12.36 16.21
C ARG A 295 21.93 13.35 15.94
N ASN A 296 23.16 12.88 15.82
CA ASN A 296 24.32 13.75 15.61
C ASN A 296 24.25 14.43 14.24
N LEU A 297 23.78 13.71 13.22
CA LEU A 297 23.52 14.32 11.93
C LEU A 297 22.39 15.37 12.00
N ALA A 298 21.34 15.07 12.77
CA ALA A 298 20.29 16.04 13.02
C ALA A 298 20.85 17.30 13.68
N THR A 299 21.77 17.19 14.66
CA THR A 299 22.37 18.36 15.32
C THR A 299 23.36 19.13 14.45
N ASP A 300 24.19 18.45 13.65
CA ASP A 300 25.21 19.09 12.80
C ASP A 300 24.59 19.95 11.69
N ARG A 301 23.34 19.64 11.31
CA ARG A 301 22.58 20.38 10.28
C ARG A 301 21.79 21.57 10.83
N LEU A 302 21.77 21.77 12.14
CA LEU A 302 21.04 22.87 12.75
C LEU A 302 21.85 24.16 12.64
N GLY A 303 21.24 25.17 12.01
CA GLY A 303 21.68 26.55 12.18
C GLY A 303 21.36 27.07 13.58
N ALA A 304 21.65 28.37 13.84
CA ALA A 304 21.23 29.01 15.08
C ALA A 304 19.69 28.85 15.27
N ARG A 305 19.28 28.28 16.41
CA ARG A 305 17.87 27.99 16.81
C ARG A 305 17.21 26.75 16.19
N ASN A 306 17.95 25.68 15.93
CA ASN A 306 17.40 24.40 15.42
C ASN A 306 16.67 24.53 14.08
N ALA A 307 16.99 25.55 13.29
CA ALA A 307 16.42 25.72 11.95
C ALA A 307 17.15 24.80 10.95
N ILE A 308 16.41 24.15 10.05
CA ILE A 308 16.99 23.36 8.96
C ILE A 308 17.45 24.33 7.89
N CYS A 309 18.71 24.24 7.47
CA CYS A 309 19.30 25.24 6.58
C CYS A 309 19.96 24.57 5.37
N THR A 310 19.49 24.90 4.16
CA THR A 310 20.06 24.43 2.89
C THR A 310 20.89 25.53 2.22
N ARG A 311 21.99 25.14 1.57
CA ARG A 311 22.90 26.06 0.89
C ARG A 311 22.53 26.12 -0.59
N ARG A 312 21.74 27.11 -0.98
CA ARG A 312 21.28 27.24 -2.37
C ARG A 312 22.39 27.86 -3.22
N SER A 313 22.96 27.08 -4.13
CA SER A 313 23.94 27.57 -5.12
C SER A 313 23.21 28.33 -6.24
N ASP A 314 22.60 29.46 -5.91
CA ASP A 314 22.16 30.41 -6.92
C ASP A 314 23.44 31.09 -7.48
N GLY A 315 23.75 30.80 -8.75
CA GLY A 315 25.04 31.12 -9.37
C GLY A 315 25.49 32.57 -9.17
N GLY A 316 26.53 32.76 -8.35
CA GLY A 316 27.26 34.03 -8.18
C GLY A 316 27.49 34.41 -6.71
N ASN A 317 28.73 34.25 -6.25
CA ASN A 317 29.35 34.74 -5.00
C ASN A 317 28.52 34.63 -3.69
N ALA A 318 28.94 33.69 -2.84
CA ALA A 318 28.47 33.40 -1.47
C ALA A 318 26.96 33.06 -1.38
N ALA A 319 26.65 31.78 -1.60
CA ALA A 319 25.32 31.20 -1.40
C ALA A 319 24.75 31.58 -0.02
N ALA A 320 23.66 32.36 -0.01
CA ALA A 320 22.92 32.68 1.20
C ALA A 320 22.34 31.38 1.80
N LEU A 321 22.46 31.22 3.11
CA LEU A 321 21.90 30.09 3.84
C LEU A 321 20.38 30.25 3.90
N HIS A 322 19.63 29.38 3.22
CA HIS A 322 18.16 29.39 3.27
C HIS A 322 17.70 28.44 4.37
N CYS A 323 17.09 28.96 5.43
CA CYS A 323 16.58 28.14 6.52
C CYS A 323 15.05 28.01 6.45
N TRP A 324 14.56 26.78 6.62
CA TRP A 324 13.15 26.42 6.54
C TRP A 324 12.84 25.37 7.62
N GLY A 325 11.81 25.56 8.44
CA GLY A 325 11.40 24.58 9.44
C GLY A 325 12.40 24.34 10.58
N HIS A 326 12.03 23.43 11.48
CA HIS A 326 12.85 23.05 12.64
C HIS A 326 12.97 21.53 12.78
N LEU A 327 14.16 21.07 13.16
CA LEU A 327 14.41 19.65 13.44
C LEU A 327 14.44 19.41 14.95
N VAL A 328 13.67 18.44 15.41
CA VAL A 328 13.62 18.04 16.83
C VAL A 328 13.92 16.56 16.93
N ASN A 329 15.00 16.19 17.62
CA ASN A 329 15.27 14.79 17.91
C ASN A 329 14.65 14.39 19.26
N VAL A 330 13.97 13.25 19.27
CA VAL A 330 13.33 12.65 20.45
C VAL A 330 13.70 11.18 20.49
N GLN A 331 14.14 10.70 21.65
CA GLN A 331 14.41 9.28 21.86
C GLN A 331 13.18 8.59 22.44
N PHE A 332 12.91 7.36 21.98
CA PHE A 332 11.86 6.52 22.54
C PHE A 332 12.42 5.53 23.57
N PRO A 333 11.58 5.00 24.49
CA PRO A 333 12.06 4.12 25.56
C PRO A 333 12.79 2.87 25.04
N PRO A 334 13.87 2.41 25.69
CA PRO A 334 14.68 1.29 25.23
C PRO A 334 13.94 -0.06 25.22
N ASN A 335 12.88 -0.21 26.02
CA ASN A 335 12.06 -1.43 26.12
C ASN A 335 10.81 -1.40 25.23
N ILE A 336 10.85 -0.73 24.07
CA ILE A 336 9.69 -0.61 23.16
C ILE A 336 9.09 -1.97 22.76
N ALA A 337 9.93 -3.00 22.60
CA ALA A 337 9.50 -4.36 22.29
C ALA A 337 8.60 -4.97 23.37
N ALA A 338 8.82 -4.63 24.64
CA ALA A 338 7.99 -5.09 25.76
C ALA A 338 6.63 -4.39 25.77
N ILE A 339 6.59 -3.08 25.50
CA ILE A 339 5.34 -2.32 25.34
C ILE A 339 4.52 -2.93 24.20
N ARG A 340 5.14 -3.10 23.02
CA ARG A 340 4.50 -3.71 21.84
C ARG A 340 3.88 -5.06 22.15
N ALA A 341 4.62 -5.95 22.81
CA ALA A 341 4.12 -7.29 23.09
C ALA A 341 2.93 -7.30 24.06
N GLU A 342 2.92 -6.44 25.08
CA GLU A 342 1.77 -6.32 25.97
C GLU A 342 0.53 -5.72 25.26
N HIS A 343 0.73 -4.73 24.39
CA HIS A 343 -0.35 -4.20 23.52
C HIS A 343 -0.94 -5.27 22.60
N VAL A 344 -0.08 -6.08 21.98
CA VAL A 344 -0.53 -7.15 21.08
C VAL A 344 -1.26 -8.24 21.87
N LYS A 345 -0.77 -8.64 23.04
CA LYS A 345 -1.47 -9.59 23.91
C LYS A 345 -2.84 -9.07 24.36
N ALA A 346 -2.93 -7.79 24.74
CA ALA A 346 -4.19 -7.16 25.10
C ALA A 346 -5.17 -7.17 23.91
N LYS A 347 -4.70 -6.78 22.72
CA LYS A 347 -5.50 -6.77 21.50
C LYS A 347 -5.90 -8.18 21.05
N GLN A 348 -5.02 -9.16 21.17
CA GLN A 348 -5.33 -10.56 20.88
C GLN A 348 -6.36 -11.13 21.87
N ALA A 349 -6.34 -10.74 23.14
CA ALA A 349 -7.38 -11.13 24.08
C ALA A 349 -8.75 -10.55 23.68
N ASP A 350 -8.79 -9.28 23.29
CA ASP A 350 -10.00 -8.61 22.81
C ASP A 350 -10.50 -9.19 21.47
N ASP A 351 -9.57 -9.52 20.56
CA ASP A 351 -9.87 -10.07 19.24
C ASP A 351 -10.23 -11.56 19.30
N ALA A 352 -9.66 -12.35 20.23
CA ALA A 352 -10.05 -13.75 20.45
C ALA A 352 -11.50 -13.86 20.95
N GLU A 353 -11.99 -12.85 21.67
CA GLU A 353 -13.40 -12.73 22.05
C GLU A 353 -14.30 -12.44 20.82
N ARG A 354 -13.75 -11.81 19.77
CA ARG A 354 -14.46 -11.45 18.51
C ARG A 354 -14.29 -12.44 17.34
N LYS A 355 -13.16 -13.16 17.23
CA LYS A 355 -12.72 -13.91 16.03
C LYS A 355 -13.26 -15.36 15.93
N GLN A 356 -14.25 -15.78 16.74
CA GLN A 356 -14.82 -17.14 16.66
C GLN A 356 -15.47 -17.55 15.31
N LEU A 357 -15.43 -16.71 14.25
CA LEU A 357 -16.21 -16.89 13.01
C LEU A 357 -15.42 -16.90 11.69
N LEU A 358 -14.09 -16.76 11.66
CA LEU A 358 -13.31 -16.72 10.41
C LEU A 358 -11.99 -17.53 10.49
N PRO A 359 -11.62 -18.30 9.45
CA PRO A 359 -10.33 -18.98 9.39
C PRO A 359 -9.21 -18.00 8.97
N ASP A 360 -8.16 -17.90 9.79
CA ASP A 360 -6.92 -17.18 9.45
C ASP A 360 -6.21 -17.93 8.30
N ARG A 361 -5.95 -17.25 7.18
CA ARG A 361 -5.36 -17.85 5.97
C ARG A 361 -3.92 -17.39 5.70
N LEU A 362 -3.32 -16.60 6.57
CA LEU A 362 -1.93 -16.15 6.48
C LEU A 362 -1.22 -16.40 7.81
N LEU A 363 0.08 -16.73 7.76
CA LEU A 363 0.94 -16.75 8.94
C LEU A 363 1.03 -15.30 9.45
N GLU A 364 0.24 -14.96 10.46
CA GLU A 364 0.36 -13.66 11.13
C GLU A 364 1.78 -13.57 11.71
N LEU A 365 2.47 -12.45 11.47
CA LEU A 365 3.77 -12.21 12.07
C LEU A 365 3.57 -12.07 13.59
N ASP A 366 4.33 -12.85 14.34
CA ASP A 366 4.30 -12.78 15.80
C ASP A 366 4.90 -11.46 16.29
N LEU A 367 4.02 -10.52 16.64
CA LEU A 367 4.37 -9.27 17.30
C LEU A 367 4.40 -9.39 18.83
N THR A 368 4.19 -10.59 19.40
CA THR A 368 4.27 -10.83 20.85
C THR A 368 5.67 -11.26 21.31
N GLY A 369 6.54 -11.64 20.39
CA GLY A 369 7.93 -11.98 20.68
C GLY A 369 8.67 -10.84 21.38
N VAL A 370 8.77 -10.93 22.71
CA VAL A 370 9.77 -10.24 23.53
C VAL A 370 10.92 -11.21 23.67
N ASP A 371 11.73 -11.33 22.63
CA ASP A 371 12.97 -12.06 22.76
C ASP A 371 13.81 -11.36 23.85
N LYS A 372 14.17 -12.10 24.91
CA LYS A 372 15.08 -11.58 25.94
C LYS A 372 16.45 -11.40 25.27
N SER A 373 16.80 -10.15 24.97
CA SER A 373 18.13 -9.77 24.50
C SER A 373 19.11 -9.76 25.67
N ALA A 374 20.33 -10.23 25.45
CA ALA A 374 21.47 -9.95 26.34
C ALA A 374 22.11 -8.58 26.04
N ASP A 375 21.79 -7.96 24.89
CA ASP A 375 22.33 -6.67 24.45
C ASP A 375 21.90 -5.47 25.31
N GLN A 376 20.84 -5.65 26.10
CA GLN A 376 20.33 -4.65 27.04
C GLN A 376 20.33 -5.23 28.46
N PRO A 377 20.47 -4.38 29.50
CA PRO A 377 20.30 -4.83 30.87
C PRO A 377 18.95 -5.53 31.06
N PRO A 378 18.90 -6.66 31.80
CA PRO A 378 17.67 -7.39 31.99
C PRO A 378 16.66 -6.54 32.77
N THR A 379 15.40 -6.56 32.33
CA THR A 379 14.31 -5.87 33.02
C THR A 379 13.89 -6.69 34.25
N TYR A 380 14.23 -6.22 35.45
CA TYR A 380 13.93 -6.94 36.70
C TYR A 380 12.43 -6.94 37.07
N GLN A 381 11.66 -5.96 36.60
CA GLN A 381 10.22 -5.85 36.84
C GLN A 381 9.47 -5.55 35.53
N PRO A 382 9.41 -6.51 34.59
CA PRO A 382 8.95 -6.25 33.22
C PRO A 382 7.50 -5.72 33.16
N SER A 383 6.62 -6.17 34.06
CA SER A 383 5.22 -5.71 34.12
C SER A 383 5.05 -4.27 34.60
N LEU A 384 5.92 -3.80 35.51
CA LEU A 384 5.87 -2.42 35.99
C LEU A 384 6.63 -1.49 35.04
N THR A 385 7.84 -1.90 34.63
CA THR A 385 8.68 -1.13 33.71
C THR A 385 7.99 -0.89 32.37
N SER A 386 7.35 -1.92 31.77
CA SER A 386 6.61 -1.73 30.51
C SER A 386 5.50 -0.69 30.62
N ARG A 387 4.75 -0.66 31.74
CA ARG A 387 3.69 0.33 31.98
C ARG A 387 4.24 1.73 32.22
N SER A 388 5.38 1.85 32.90
CA SER A 388 6.06 3.14 33.08
C SER A 388 6.62 3.67 31.76
N ASP A 389 7.26 2.80 30.96
CA ASP A 389 7.81 3.15 29.65
C ASP A 389 6.70 3.48 28.64
N GLU A 390 5.56 2.78 28.70
CA GLU A 390 4.34 3.10 27.95
C GLU A 390 3.84 4.51 28.27
N LEU A 391 3.74 4.86 29.56
CA LEU A 391 3.33 6.18 29.99
C LEU A 391 4.32 7.26 29.52
N MET A 392 5.63 6.98 29.58
CA MET A 392 6.67 7.88 29.07
C MET A 392 6.51 8.12 27.57
N LEU A 393 6.27 7.07 26.78
CA LEU A 393 6.04 7.17 25.34
C LEU A 393 4.79 8.03 25.02
N TYR A 394 3.67 7.80 25.70
CA TYR A 394 2.46 8.60 25.50
C TYR A 394 2.62 10.05 25.97
N GLN A 395 3.32 10.29 27.07
CA GLN A 395 3.66 11.66 27.50
C GLN A 395 4.52 12.39 26.46
N THR A 396 5.46 11.68 25.85
CA THR A 396 6.26 12.21 24.73
C THR A 396 5.37 12.55 23.54
N PHE A 397 4.47 11.66 23.13
CA PHE A 397 3.53 11.97 22.04
C PHE A 397 2.57 13.12 22.38
N ASP A 398 2.09 13.22 23.61
CA ASP A 398 1.28 14.36 24.06
C ASP A 398 2.06 15.67 24.02
N ALA A 399 3.34 15.64 24.41
CA ALA A 399 4.22 16.80 24.31
C ALA A 399 4.46 17.18 22.84
N LEU A 400 4.74 16.21 21.96
CA LEU A 400 4.89 16.41 20.53
C LEU A 400 3.62 17.02 19.94
N LYS A 401 2.44 16.48 20.27
CA LYS A 401 1.14 16.95 19.80
C LYS A 401 0.80 18.36 20.27
N LYS A 402 1.12 18.68 21.53
CA LYS A 402 0.75 19.97 22.14
C LYS A 402 1.72 21.10 21.79
N TYR A 403 3.01 20.83 21.83
CA TYR A 403 4.05 21.87 21.76
C TYR A 403 4.76 21.96 20.41
N ILE A 404 4.90 20.84 19.69
CA ILE A 404 5.69 20.77 18.45
C ILE A 404 4.80 20.71 17.21
N ARG A 405 3.73 19.91 17.22
CA ARG A 405 2.86 19.63 16.05
C ARG A 405 3.70 19.27 14.82
N PRO A 406 4.41 18.13 14.86
CA PRO A 406 5.31 17.75 13.77
C PRO A 406 4.54 17.54 12.47
N ALA A 407 5.11 18.08 11.40
CA ALA A 407 4.64 17.86 10.05
C ALA A 407 5.25 16.61 9.42
N ALA A 408 6.38 16.12 9.93
CA ALA A 408 6.93 14.81 9.56
C ALA A 408 7.57 14.14 10.77
N VAL A 409 7.50 12.81 10.83
CA VAL A 409 8.14 11.99 11.85
C VAL A 409 9.00 10.93 11.18
N ILE A 410 10.32 11.02 11.37
CA ILE A 410 11.31 10.06 10.88
C ILE A 410 11.54 9.03 11.98
N ILE A 411 11.20 7.77 11.74
CA ILE A 411 11.37 6.66 12.66
C ILE A 411 12.70 5.96 12.36
N VAL A 412 13.59 5.94 13.35
CA VAL A 412 14.91 5.31 13.29
C VAL A 412 14.95 4.20 14.33
N ALA A 413 14.68 2.97 13.89
CA ALA A 413 14.64 1.79 14.73
C ALA A 413 15.17 0.56 13.95
N THR A 414 15.97 -0.27 14.62
CA THR A 414 16.62 -1.43 14.00
C THR A 414 15.60 -2.55 13.72
N ASP A 415 14.73 -2.91 14.68
CA ASP A 415 13.71 -3.96 14.49
C ASP A 415 12.51 -3.46 13.67
N VAL A 416 12.11 -4.21 12.64
CA VAL A 416 10.91 -3.95 11.83
C VAL A 416 9.62 -3.99 12.65
N ARG A 417 9.56 -4.85 13.68
CA ARG A 417 8.37 -4.96 14.54
C ARG A 417 8.14 -3.67 15.31
N ASP A 418 9.22 -3.04 15.75
CA ASP A 418 9.19 -1.78 16.49
C ASP A 418 8.87 -0.62 15.54
N ARG A 419 9.37 -0.63 14.29
CA ARG A 419 8.94 0.30 13.24
C ARG A 419 7.44 0.20 12.96
N LEU A 420 6.90 -1.00 12.79
CA LEU A 420 5.46 -1.21 12.56
C LEU A 420 4.60 -0.70 13.72
N PHE A 421 5.03 -0.96 14.97
CA PHE A 421 4.37 -0.46 16.17
C PHE A 421 4.41 1.07 16.27
N LEU A 422 5.59 1.68 16.09
CA LEU A 422 5.74 3.14 16.13
C LEU A 422 4.98 3.81 14.98
N LEU A 423 4.92 3.20 13.79
CA LEU A 423 4.09 3.69 12.68
C LEU A 423 2.60 3.73 13.07
N SER A 424 2.09 2.70 13.77
CA SER A 424 0.71 2.73 14.26
C SER A 424 0.47 3.82 15.30
N GLU A 425 1.36 3.96 16.29
CA GLU A 425 1.20 4.97 17.34
C GLU A 425 1.32 6.39 16.79
N VAL A 426 2.24 6.65 15.85
CA VAL A 426 2.37 7.95 15.18
C VAL A 426 1.11 8.29 14.40
N ARG A 427 0.50 7.33 13.68
CA ARG A 427 -0.75 7.58 12.95
C ARG A 427 -1.93 7.89 13.87
N ASP A 428 -1.98 7.22 15.01
CA ASP A 428 -3.11 7.34 15.93
C ASP A 428 -3.01 8.61 16.78
N LEU A 429 -1.82 8.96 17.23
CA LEU A 429 -1.58 10.10 18.14
C LEU A 429 -1.22 11.39 17.40
N LEU A 430 -0.53 11.29 16.26
CA LEU A 430 -0.05 12.39 15.43
C LEU A 430 -0.56 12.29 13.96
N PRO A 431 -1.89 12.27 13.74
CA PRO A 431 -2.49 12.02 12.42
C PRO A 431 -2.18 13.08 11.37
N GLY A 432 -1.70 14.27 11.78
CA GLY A 432 -1.28 15.35 10.87
C GLY A 432 0.14 15.21 10.34
N SER A 433 0.90 14.23 10.83
CA SER A 433 2.32 14.07 10.50
C SER A 433 2.54 13.02 9.42
N LEU A 434 3.52 13.26 8.54
CA LEU A 434 3.97 12.29 7.53
C LEU A 434 4.98 11.32 8.16
N PRO A 435 4.66 10.02 8.29
CA PRO A 435 5.63 9.04 8.78
C PRO A 435 6.66 8.68 7.70
N ILE A 436 7.93 8.60 8.11
CA ILE A 436 9.09 8.29 7.27
C ILE A 436 9.92 7.22 7.98
N VAL A 437 10.40 6.21 7.25
CA VAL A 437 11.24 5.11 7.78
C VAL A 437 12.52 5.02 6.95
N LEU A 438 13.68 4.80 7.61
CA LEU A 438 15.02 4.80 6.97
C LEU A 438 15.50 3.45 6.43
N GLU A 439 14.62 2.47 6.35
CA GLU A 439 14.93 1.12 5.86
C GLU A 439 13.71 0.51 5.16
N GLN A 440 13.96 -0.30 4.13
CA GLN A 440 12.93 -1.02 3.39
C GLN A 440 12.80 -2.47 3.85
N ASP A 441 11.59 -2.86 4.24
CA ASP A 441 11.21 -4.24 4.53
C ASP A 441 9.88 -4.56 3.85
N ASN A 442 9.80 -5.73 3.20
CA ASN A 442 8.58 -6.20 2.56
C ASN A 442 7.40 -6.34 3.53
N LEU A 443 7.65 -6.48 4.84
CA LEU A 443 6.61 -6.44 5.88
C LEU A 443 5.85 -5.11 5.92
N LEU A 444 6.48 -4.00 5.53
CA LEU A 444 5.78 -2.72 5.40
C LEU A 444 4.74 -2.74 4.28
N ALA A 445 4.85 -3.62 3.28
CA ALA A 445 3.83 -3.78 2.24
C ALA A 445 2.91 -4.99 2.47
N HIS A 446 3.06 -5.70 3.58
CA HIS A 446 2.28 -6.91 3.87
C HIS A 446 0.78 -6.59 4.02
N PRO A 447 -0.15 -7.43 3.53
CA PRO A 447 -1.59 -7.19 3.62
C PRO A 447 -2.11 -6.88 5.03
N ASP A 448 -1.51 -7.46 6.06
CA ASP A 448 -1.92 -7.25 7.46
C ASP A 448 -1.43 -5.92 8.05
N TYR A 449 -0.33 -5.37 7.51
CA TYR A 449 0.32 -4.17 8.04
C TYR A 449 0.20 -2.96 7.10
N ARG A 450 -0.31 -3.15 5.87
CA ARG A 450 -0.43 -2.08 4.88
C ARG A 450 -1.34 -0.95 5.32
N ASP A 451 -2.33 -1.20 6.18
CA ASP A 451 -3.17 -0.12 6.73
C ASP A 451 -2.37 0.83 7.63
N ILE A 452 -1.31 0.32 8.27
CA ILE A 452 -0.40 1.07 9.16
C ILE A 452 0.74 1.73 8.39
N SER A 453 1.13 1.21 7.24
CA SER A 453 2.25 1.75 6.44
C SER A 453 1.79 2.54 5.21
N ARG A 454 0.58 2.34 4.66
CA ARG A 454 0.13 2.98 3.41
C ARG A 454 0.28 4.49 3.45
N GLY A 455 1.07 5.07 2.56
CA GLY A 455 1.37 6.50 2.51
C GLY A 455 2.59 6.94 3.33
N SER A 456 3.26 6.03 4.06
CA SER A 456 4.55 6.33 4.70
C SER A 456 5.67 6.36 3.66
N ILE A 457 6.63 7.27 3.82
CA ILE A 457 7.85 7.27 3.02
C ILE A 457 8.81 6.22 3.57
N THR A 458 9.45 5.50 2.67
CA THR A 458 10.49 4.51 2.97
C THR A 458 11.75 4.91 2.20
N MET A 459 12.84 5.09 2.94
CA MET A 459 14.18 5.37 2.42
C MET A 459 15.01 4.09 2.53
N PRO A 460 15.08 3.22 1.52
CA PRO A 460 15.92 2.03 1.58
C PRO A 460 17.40 2.36 1.79
N ALA A 461 18.12 1.47 2.49
CA ALA A 461 19.58 1.43 2.58
C ALA A 461 20.22 0.74 1.35
N GLY A 462 19.43 0.13 0.48
CA GLY A 462 19.87 -0.51 -0.77
C GLY A 462 18.68 -1.02 -1.58
N GLN A 463 18.86 -1.32 -2.87
CA GLN A 463 17.77 -1.85 -3.68
C GLN A 463 17.49 -3.31 -3.29
N SER A 464 16.25 -3.66 -2.94
CA SER A 464 15.85 -5.02 -2.53
C SER A 464 15.71 -6.03 -3.68
N LEU A 465 15.62 -5.55 -4.92
CA LEU A 465 15.64 -6.37 -6.14
C LEU A 465 17.01 -6.30 -6.80
N ILE A 466 17.61 -7.45 -7.08
CA ILE A 466 18.93 -7.58 -7.69
C ILE A 466 18.83 -8.40 -8.97
N CYS A 467 19.49 -7.94 -10.02
CA CYS A 467 19.70 -8.70 -11.24
C CYS A 467 21.16 -9.07 -11.39
N LEU A 468 21.42 -10.27 -11.90
CA LEU A 468 22.77 -10.67 -12.29
C LEU A 468 22.92 -10.64 -13.81
N ASN A 469 24.04 -10.10 -14.30
CA ASN A 469 24.42 -10.22 -15.71
C ASN A 469 24.95 -11.64 -16.02
N SER A 470 25.35 -11.87 -17.27
CA SER A 470 25.96 -13.15 -17.71
C SER A 470 27.22 -13.52 -16.92
N ASP A 471 27.93 -12.51 -16.42
CA ASP A 471 29.18 -12.65 -15.67
C ASP A 471 28.94 -12.74 -14.15
N ASN A 472 27.68 -12.94 -13.75
CA ASN A 472 27.20 -13.00 -12.37
C ASN A 472 27.48 -11.73 -11.55
N GLU A 473 27.64 -10.58 -12.21
CA GLU A 473 27.77 -9.30 -11.54
C GLU A 473 26.39 -8.75 -11.15
N PRO A 474 26.24 -8.31 -9.89
CA PRO A 474 25.07 -7.56 -9.47
C PRO A 474 24.94 -6.28 -10.28
N MET A 475 23.81 -6.12 -10.95
CA MET A 475 23.44 -4.93 -11.69
C MET A 475 21.99 -4.52 -11.34
N PRO A 476 21.64 -3.24 -11.53
CA PRO A 476 20.25 -2.80 -11.47
C PRO A 476 19.40 -3.57 -12.48
N CYS A 477 18.18 -3.98 -12.09
CA CYS A 477 17.29 -4.69 -12.99
C CYS A 477 16.76 -3.77 -14.10
N PRO A 478 17.00 -4.08 -15.39
CA PRO A 478 16.42 -3.32 -16.48
C PRO A 478 14.89 -3.55 -16.53
N PRO A 479 14.08 -2.53 -16.82
CA PRO A 479 12.65 -2.72 -17.05
C PRO A 479 12.43 -3.56 -18.32
N GLY A 480 11.43 -4.43 -18.30
CA GLY A 480 11.16 -5.44 -19.34
C GLY A 480 11.01 -4.90 -20.77
N GLU A 481 11.72 -5.59 -21.68
CA GLU A 481 11.57 -5.69 -23.15
C GLU A 481 10.97 -4.53 -23.97
N GLY A 482 11.85 -3.71 -24.53
CA GLY A 482 11.61 -3.14 -25.88
C GLY A 482 11.93 -4.19 -26.94
N LYS A 483 11.00 -4.44 -27.87
CA LYS A 483 11.14 -5.40 -28.99
C LYS A 483 12.51 -5.29 -29.67
N ARG A 484 13.18 -6.43 -29.82
CA ARG A 484 14.41 -6.60 -30.61
C ARG A 484 14.22 -6.07 -32.04
N SER A 485 14.90 -4.99 -32.40
CA SER A 485 15.30 -4.78 -33.78
C SER A 485 16.54 -5.65 -34.02
N LEU A 486 16.35 -6.82 -34.62
CA LEU A 486 17.44 -7.59 -35.21
C LEU A 486 17.92 -6.82 -36.45
N SER A 487 18.84 -5.88 -36.25
CA SER A 487 19.65 -5.31 -37.32
C SER A 487 21.06 -5.86 -37.16
N SER A 488 21.28 -7.05 -37.72
CA SER A 488 22.59 -7.67 -37.87
C SER A 488 23.37 -7.00 -38.98
N THR A 489 24.32 -6.13 -38.65
CA THR A 489 25.53 -5.88 -39.46
C THR A 489 26.54 -5.13 -38.61
N GLY A 490 27.65 -5.78 -38.25
CA GLY A 490 28.80 -5.14 -37.63
C GLY A 490 29.40 -5.98 -36.51
N GLU A 491 30.65 -6.38 -36.67
CA GLU A 491 31.47 -7.12 -35.71
C GLU A 491 31.65 -6.32 -34.41
N ASP A 492 30.81 -6.58 -33.41
CA ASP A 492 31.10 -6.27 -32.00
C ASP A 492 30.48 -7.36 -31.13
N THR A 493 31.32 -8.18 -30.50
CA THR A 493 30.97 -9.43 -29.81
C THR A 493 30.43 -9.22 -28.38
N TRP A 494 29.58 -8.22 -28.14
CA TRP A 494 28.88 -8.04 -26.86
C TRP A 494 27.43 -8.51 -26.98
N LYS A 495 27.20 -9.82 -26.78
CA LYS A 495 25.84 -10.38 -26.70
C LYS A 495 25.27 -10.12 -25.31
N CYS A 496 24.29 -9.22 -25.19
CA CYS A 496 23.52 -9.07 -23.96
C CYS A 496 22.94 -10.43 -23.52
N PRO A 497 22.98 -10.77 -22.22
CA PRO A 497 22.46 -12.05 -21.74
C PRO A 497 21.01 -12.25 -22.17
N LEU A 498 20.69 -13.46 -22.62
CA LEU A 498 19.31 -13.92 -22.74
C LEU A 498 18.75 -14.07 -21.32
N VAL A 499 18.05 -13.05 -20.84
CA VAL A 499 17.32 -12.97 -19.56
C VAL A 499 18.22 -12.85 -18.32
N PRO A 500 18.31 -11.68 -17.65
CA PRO A 500 19.01 -11.56 -16.38
C PRO A 500 18.34 -12.43 -15.30
N ARG A 501 19.14 -13.03 -14.41
CA ARG A 501 18.62 -13.79 -13.26
C ARG A 501 18.18 -12.80 -12.18
N HIS A 502 16.93 -12.90 -11.73
CA HIS A 502 16.33 -11.99 -10.76
C HIS A 502 16.34 -12.60 -9.36
N PHE A 503 16.74 -11.81 -8.37
CA PHE A 503 16.71 -12.17 -6.95
C PHE A 503 15.97 -11.09 -6.18
N ALA A 504 14.91 -11.48 -5.48
CA ALA A 504 14.13 -10.59 -4.63
C ALA A 504 14.40 -10.92 -3.16
N PHE A 505 14.72 -9.92 -2.37
CA PHE A 505 15.00 -10.08 -0.94
C PHE A 505 13.87 -9.48 -0.09
N ALA A 506 13.70 -10.02 1.11
CA ALA A 506 12.73 -9.52 2.08
C ALA A 506 13.07 -8.11 2.59
N THR A 507 14.35 -7.79 2.67
CA THR A 507 14.87 -6.53 3.18
C THR A 507 16.00 -5.99 2.30
N ASP A 508 16.28 -4.70 2.41
CA ASP A 508 17.39 -4.04 1.74
C ASP A 508 18.77 -4.47 2.26
N TYR A 509 18.93 -4.66 3.56
CA TYR A 509 20.18 -5.16 4.15
C TYR A 509 20.51 -6.58 3.68
N ALA A 510 19.52 -7.45 3.52
CA ALA A 510 19.72 -8.80 2.97
C ALA A 510 20.15 -8.75 1.49
N ALA A 511 19.59 -7.82 0.72
CA ALA A 511 20.03 -7.58 -0.65
C ALA A 511 21.48 -7.08 -0.68
N ASN A 512 21.88 -6.18 0.22
CA ASN A 512 23.27 -5.76 0.35
C ASN A 512 24.20 -6.88 0.81
N MET A 513 23.74 -7.76 1.70
CA MET A 513 24.48 -8.97 2.10
C MET A 513 24.73 -9.88 0.90
N PHE A 514 23.72 -10.09 0.04
CA PHE A 514 23.89 -10.81 -1.21
C PHE A 514 24.91 -10.13 -2.14
N ARG A 515 24.88 -8.79 -2.27
CA ARG A 515 25.89 -8.03 -3.04
C ARG A 515 27.30 -8.22 -2.49
N ALA A 516 27.47 -8.19 -1.17
CA ALA A 516 28.76 -8.39 -0.52
C ALA A 516 29.30 -9.80 -0.78
N ALA A 517 28.49 -10.83 -0.54
CA ALA A 517 28.86 -12.22 -0.71
C ALA A 517 29.16 -12.59 -2.18
N THR A 518 28.34 -12.13 -3.14
CA THR A 518 28.58 -12.36 -4.58
C THR A 518 29.89 -11.73 -5.06
N ARG A 519 30.19 -10.50 -4.61
CA ARG A 519 31.45 -9.82 -4.94
C ARG A 519 32.66 -10.58 -4.41
N LEU A 520 32.59 -11.01 -3.15
CA LEU A 520 33.66 -11.72 -2.48
C LEU A 520 33.91 -13.10 -3.13
N ALA A 521 32.85 -13.85 -3.44
CA ALA A 521 32.96 -15.13 -4.15
C ALA A 521 33.61 -14.98 -5.54
N ARG A 522 33.44 -13.82 -6.20
CA ARG A 522 33.98 -13.54 -7.53
C ARG A 522 35.46 -13.17 -7.55
N LEU A 523 36.00 -12.63 -6.45
CA LEU A 523 37.42 -12.21 -6.36
C LEU A 523 38.39 -13.34 -6.72
N GLN A 524 37.96 -14.58 -6.54
CA GLN A 524 38.69 -15.78 -6.93
C GLN A 524 39.05 -15.86 -8.42
N TYR A 525 38.18 -15.37 -9.30
CA TYR A 525 38.32 -15.54 -10.75
C TYR A 525 39.02 -14.35 -11.40
N LEU A 526 39.24 -13.27 -10.65
CA LEU A 526 39.94 -12.10 -11.15
C LEU A 526 41.47 -12.30 -11.03
N PRO A 527 42.24 -12.01 -12.08
CA PRO A 527 43.71 -12.01 -11.98
C PRO A 527 44.16 -10.97 -10.95
N ALA A 528 45.30 -11.23 -10.28
CA ALA A 528 45.80 -10.40 -9.16
C ALA A 528 45.87 -8.89 -9.49
N GLU A 529 46.24 -8.51 -10.72
CA GLU A 529 46.25 -7.11 -11.19
C GLU A 529 44.86 -6.45 -11.24
N LYS A 530 43.79 -7.24 -11.37
CA LYS A 530 42.38 -6.78 -11.30
C LYS A 530 41.73 -7.01 -9.94
N GLN A 531 42.45 -7.58 -8.96
CA GLN A 531 41.94 -7.65 -7.59
C GLN A 531 42.09 -6.31 -6.87
N ASP A 532 43.06 -5.48 -7.26
CA ASP A 532 43.24 -4.12 -6.73
C ASP A 532 42.13 -3.14 -7.20
N THR A 533 41.33 -3.51 -8.21
CA THR A 533 40.11 -2.76 -8.62
C THR A 533 38.88 -3.07 -7.77
N PHE A 534 39.00 -3.86 -6.69
CA PHE A 534 37.94 -4.05 -5.68
C PHE A 534 37.42 -2.73 -5.09
N THR A 535 38.30 -1.71 -5.07
CA THR A 535 38.03 -0.32 -4.64
C THR A 535 37.60 0.61 -5.77
N ALA A 536 37.74 0.20 -7.05
CA ALA A 536 37.22 1.01 -8.15
C ALA A 536 35.72 1.14 -7.95
N ALA A 537 35.28 2.39 -7.83
CA ALA A 537 33.87 2.71 -7.75
C ALA A 537 33.19 2.01 -8.93
N ASP A 538 32.14 1.25 -8.67
CA ASP A 538 31.07 1.27 -9.65
C ASP A 538 30.62 2.72 -9.60
N GLU A 539 31.16 3.51 -10.52
CA GLU A 539 30.87 4.93 -10.62
C GLU A 539 29.35 5.07 -10.52
N THR A 540 28.91 5.93 -9.60
CA THR A 540 27.53 6.41 -9.44
C THR A 540 26.50 5.45 -8.81
N TRP A 541 26.69 5.06 -7.54
CA TRP A 541 25.52 4.81 -6.69
C TRP A 541 24.84 6.15 -6.43
N LEU A 542 23.66 6.25 -7.03
CA LEU A 542 22.74 7.37 -7.07
C LEU A 542 22.26 7.77 -5.68
N ALA A 543 21.78 9.01 -5.55
CA ALA A 543 21.03 9.47 -4.38
C ALA A 543 19.99 8.41 -3.97
N PRO A 544 19.82 8.15 -2.66
CA PRO A 544 18.97 7.06 -2.17
C PRO A 544 17.55 7.24 -2.71
N PRO A 545 16.94 6.18 -3.27
CA PRO A 545 15.61 6.30 -3.84
C PRO A 545 14.59 6.55 -2.74
N MET A 546 13.58 7.36 -3.04
CA MET A 546 12.49 7.64 -2.10
C MET A 546 11.24 6.88 -2.52
N LEU A 547 10.78 5.98 -1.67
CA LEU A 547 9.64 5.11 -1.92
C LEU A 547 8.47 5.48 -1.00
N VAL A 548 7.25 5.12 -1.40
CA VAL A 548 6.05 5.15 -0.55
C VAL A 548 5.50 3.75 -0.45
N ALA A 549 5.16 3.33 0.76
CA ALA A 549 4.43 2.10 1.00
C ALA A 549 2.98 2.25 0.50
N THR A 550 2.51 1.28 -0.28
CA THR A 550 1.18 1.30 -0.92
C THR A 550 0.45 -0.03 -0.70
N LEU A 551 -0.73 -0.21 -1.31
CA LEU A 551 -1.53 -1.42 -1.12
C LEU A 551 -0.91 -2.70 -1.72
N ALA A 552 -0.06 -2.58 -2.74
CA ALA A 552 0.52 -3.71 -3.49
C ALA A 552 2.06 -3.81 -3.39
N GLY A 553 2.72 -2.84 -2.76
CA GLY A 553 4.18 -2.76 -2.72
C GLY A 553 4.71 -1.34 -2.50
N PHE A 554 5.87 -1.04 -3.07
CA PHE A 554 6.48 0.28 -3.00
C PHE A 554 6.42 1.02 -4.34
N GLN A 555 6.15 2.32 -4.28
CA GLN A 555 6.14 3.20 -5.45
C GLN A 555 7.03 4.42 -5.21
N TYR A 556 7.75 4.86 -6.23
CA TYR A 556 8.59 6.05 -6.15
C TYR A 556 7.77 7.32 -5.92
N VAL A 557 8.25 8.23 -5.07
CA VAL A 557 7.56 9.49 -4.76
C VAL A 557 7.55 10.47 -5.94
N ASP A 558 8.70 10.68 -6.60
CA ASP A 558 8.84 11.64 -7.71
C ASP A 558 9.89 11.19 -8.76
N ALA A 559 9.86 11.78 -9.96
CA ALA A 559 10.84 11.54 -11.01
C ALA A 559 12.28 11.91 -10.60
N LYS A 560 12.46 12.92 -9.72
CA LYS A 560 13.77 13.29 -9.15
C LYS A 560 14.29 12.30 -8.10
N SER A 561 13.39 11.57 -7.45
CA SER A 561 13.75 10.49 -6.51
C SER A 561 14.15 9.19 -7.23
N LYS A 562 14.18 9.20 -8.56
CA LYS A 562 14.67 8.08 -9.35
C LYS A 562 16.20 8.15 -9.44
N PRO A 563 16.87 7.00 -9.46
CA PRO A 563 18.26 6.95 -9.88
C PRO A 563 18.41 7.56 -11.29
N SER A 564 19.13 8.68 -11.41
CA SER A 564 19.57 9.33 -12.66
C SER A 564 20.01 8.33 -13.74
N ALA A 565 19.51 8.53 -14.95
CA ALA A 565 19.80 7.70 -16.12
C ALA A 565 21.29 7.72 -16.54
N THR A 566 22.07 8.69 -16.07
CA THR A 566 23.49 8.86 -16.40
C THR A 566 24.39 7.77 -15.81
N ALA A 567 23.97 7.09 -14.73
CA ALA A 567 24.71 5.98 -14.09
C ALA A 567 24.70 4.68 -14.91
N ILE A 568 23.99 4.68 -16.04
CA ILE A 568 23.72 3.48 -16.84
C ILE A 568 24.54 3.50 -18.15
N ALA A 569 25.32 4.57 -18.35
CA ALA A 569 26.08 4.84 -19.57
C ALA A 569 27.27 3.92 -19.83
N THR A 570 27.67 3.06 -18.89
CA THR A 570 28.73 2.06 -19.12
C THR A 570 28.22 0.67 -19.46
N ASN A 571 26.90 0.47 -19.52
CA ASN A 571 26.36 -0.82 -19.96
C ASN A 571 26.34 -0.87 -21.51
N PRO A 572 27.20 -1.68 -22.17
CA PRO A 572 27.28 -1.75 -23.63
C PRO A 572 25.98 -2.22 -24.30
N CYS A 573 25.00 -2.69 -23.51
CA CYS A 573 23.66 -3.06 -23.95
C CYS A 573 22.68 -1.89 -24.16
N LYS A 574 23.09 -0.63 -23.99
CA LYS A 574 22.21 0.54 -24.14
C LYS A 574 22.79 1.60 -25.07
N THR A 575 22.45 1.50 -26.36
CA THR A 575 22.39 2.67 -27.26
C THR A 575 21.00 3.32 -27.29
N ALA A 576 20.02 2.77 -26.56
CA ALA A 576 18.73 3.41 -26.36
C ALA A 576 18.67 4.07 -24.96
N PRO A 577 18.35 5.37 -24.86
CA PRO A 577 18.05 5.97 -23.56
C PRO A 577 16.94 5.16 -22.91
N LEU A 578 17.13 4.79 -21.64
CA LEU A 578 16.06 4.21 -20.84
C LEU A 578 14.83 5.13 -20.92
N PRO A 579 13.63 4.60 -21.16
CA PRO A 579 12.42 5.40 -21.01
C PRO A 579 12.39 5.99 -19.60
N GLU A 580 12.20 7.31 -19.49
CA GLU A 580 11.97 8.00 -18.22
C GLU A 580 10.67 7.48 -17.56
N GLY A 581 10.70 6.35 -16.84
CA GLY A 581 9.47 5.75 -16.32
C GLY A 581 9.72 4.73 -15.22
N ARG A 582 9.79 5.16 -13.95
CA ARG A 582 8.89 4.71 -12.86
C ARG A 582 8.90 3.18 -12.67
N GLN A 583 9.92 2.65 -11.99
CA GLN A 583 9.94 1.23 -11.62
C GLN A 583 9.09 1.01 -10.35
N ASP A 584 7.82 0.63 -10.46
CA ASP A 584 7.05 0.25 -9.27
C ASP A 584 7.54 -1.11 -8.76
N ILE A 585 7.76 -1.26 -7.45
CA ILE A 585 8.19 -2.51 -6.83
C ILE A 585 6.95 -3.23 -6.32
N LEU A 586 6.47 -4.20 -7.09
CA LEU A 586 5.39 -5.10 -6.69
C LEU A 586 5.96 -6.17 -5.76
N ILE A 587 5.46 -6.21 -4.52
CA ILE A 587 5.90 -7.18 -3.50
C ILE A 587 4.80 -8.19 -3.23
N VAL A 588 3.55 -7.76 -3.33
CA VAL A 588 2.40 -8.61 -3.07
C VAL A 588 1.81 -9.02 -4.41
N ALA A 589 1.75 -10.34 -4.66
CA ALA A 589 0.87 -10.90 -5.68
C ALA A 589 -0.58 -10.80 -5.20
N ASP A 590 -1.07 -9.56 -5.05
CA ASP A 590 -2.44 -9.28 -4.63
C ASP A 590 -3.37 -9.60 -5.81
N ALA A 591 -4.51 -10.24 -5.54
CA ALA A 591 -5.57 -10.46 -6.52
C ALA A 591 -6.01 -9.14 -7.17
N ARG A 592 -5.80 -7.99 -6.51
CA ARG A 592 -6.04 -6.65 -7.05
C ARG A 592 -5.29 -6.35 -8.35
N ILE A 593 -4.09 -6.89 -8.54
CA ILE A 593 -3.34 -6.73 -9.81
C ILE A 593 -4.13 -7.39 -10.95
N GLN A 594 -4.69 -8.59 -10.69
CA GLN A 594 -5.53 -9.29 -11.66
C GLN A 594 -6.90 -8.63 -11.84
N LEU A 595 -7.39 -7.92 -10.83
CA LEU A 595 -8.68 -7.22 -10.87
C LEU A 595 -8.61 -5.86 -11.57
N GLN A 596 -7.44 -5.32 -11.83
CA GLN A 596 -7.31 -4.01 -12.45
C GLN A 596 -7.93 -3.96 -13.86
N GLU A 597 -7.58 -4.90 -14.73
CA GLU A 597 -8.14 -5.02 -16.08
C GLU A 597 -9.67 -5.15 -16.09
N PRO A 598 -10.29 -6.11 -15.36
CA PRO A 598 -11.74 -6.25 -15.36
C PRO A 598 -12.44 -5.03 -14.73
N VAL A 599 -11.83 -4.34 -13.77
CA VAL A 599 -12.38 -3.10 -13.21
C VAL A 599 -12.44 -2.00 -14.26
N TYR A 600 -11.35 -1.72 -14.99
CA TYR A 600 -11.36 -0.72 -16.06
C TYR A 600 -12.27 -1.10 -17.23
N LEU A 601 -12.36 -2.39 -17.56
CA LEU A 601 -13.27 -2.89 -18.57
C LEU A 601 -14.73 -2.70 -18.14
N ALA A 602 -15.06 -3.00 -16.88
CA ALA A 602 -16.39 -2.75 -16.32
C ALA A 602 -16.74 -1.26 -16.30
N MET A 603 -15.79 -0.39 -15.94
CA MET A 603 -15.97 1.08 -15.99
C MET A 603 -16.19 1.55 -17.43
N THR A 604 -15.41 1.04 -18.38
CA THR A 604 -15.56 1.36 -19.81
C THR A 604 -16.94 0.95 -20.33
N LEU A 605 -17.38 -0.28 -20.02
CA LEU A 605 -18.70 -0.78 -20.39
C LEU A 605 -19.82 0.06 -19.77
N PHE A 606 -19.68 0.41 -18.49
CA PHE A 606 -20.63 1.28 -17.78
C PHE A 606 -20.77 2.63 -18.49
N PHE A 607 -19.66 3.29 -18.83
CA PHE A 607 -19.70 4.57 -19.53
C PHE A 607 -20.22 4.48 -20.95
N ALA A 608 -19.94 3.39 -21.68
CA ALA A 608 -20.52 3.16 -23.00
C ALA A 608 -22.06 3.03 -22.92
N VAL A 609 -22.57 2.31 -21.92
CA VAL A 609 -24.02 2.22 -21.68
C VAL A 609 -24.60 3.59 -21.30
N MET A 610 -23.96 4.35 -20.42
CA MET A 610 -24.45 5.67 -20.03
C MET A 610 -24.42 6.67 -21.20
N LEU A 611 -23.40 6.63 -22.05
CA LEU A 611 -23.27 7.48 -23.23
C LEU A 611 -24.30 7.15 -24.31
N THR A 612 -24.53 5.87 -24.59
CA THR A 612 -25.54 5.43 -25.57
C THR A 612 -26.94 5.85 -25.13
N VAL A 613 -27.25 5.74 -23.84
CA VAL A 613 -28.52 6.19 -23.26
C VAL A 613 -28.67 7.69 -23.34
N ALA A 614 -27.65 8.46 -22.93
CA ALA A 614 -27.70 9.92 -22.97
C ALA A 614 -27.84 10.44 -24.41
N SER A 615 -27.10 9.85 -25.35
CA SER A 615 -27.17 10.19 -26.78
C SER A 615 -28.54 9.85 -27.37
N TRP A 616 -29.11 8.70 -26.98
CA TRP A 616 -30.47 8.32 -27.38
C TRP A 616 -31.52 9.29 -26.84
N LEU A 617 -31.42 9.70 -25.58
CA LEU A 617 -32.29 10.71 -24.99
C LEU A 617 -32.15 12.07 -25.68
N MET A 618 -30.93 12.46 -26.06
CA MET A 618 -30.67 13.73 -26.75
C MET A 618 -31.20 13.72 -28.20
N TRP A 619 -31.01 12.62 -28.93
CA TRP A 619 -31.49 12.46 -30.31
C TRP A 619 -33.01 12.45 -30.40
N ASN A 620 -33.68 11.81 -29.44
CA ASN A 620 -35.14 11.76 -29.36
C ASN A 620 -35.75 12.91 -28.52
N GLY A 621 -34.91 13.86 -28.11
CA GLY A 621 -35.11 14.78 -26.99
C GLY A 621 -36.04 15.98 -27.20
N ARG A 622 -37.16 15.83 -27.90
CA ARG A 622 -38.24 16.84 -27.83
C ARG A 622 -39.23 16.59 -26.68
N ASP A 623 -39.26 15.39 -26.10
CA ASP A 623 -40.17 15.04 -25.01
C ASP A 623 -39.40 14.66 -23.72
N ILE A 624 -39.48 15.52 -22.69
CA ILE A 624 -38.88 15.32 -21.35
C ILE A 624 -39.41 14.05 -20.66
N SER A 625 -40.61 13.60 -21.04
CA SER A 625 -41.26 12.41 -20.52
C SER A 625 -40.47 11.11 -20.74
N LEU A 626 -39.48 11.09 -21.66
CA LEU A 626 -38.64 9.91 -21.90
C LEU A 626 -37.71 9.55 -20.73
N VAL A 627 -37.41 10.50 -19.83
CA VAL A 627 -36.48 10.29 -18.70
C VAL A 627 -37.07 9.42 -17.58
N SER A 628 -38.40 9.35 -17.49
CA SER A 628 -39.09 8.56 -16.46
C SER A 628 -39.14 7.05 -16.78
N PHE A 629 -38.77 6.62 -17.99
CA PHE A 629 -38.63 5.20 -18.36
C PHE A 629 -37.42 4.51 -17.69
N PRO A 630 -37.50 3.18 -17.44
CA PRO A 630 -36.33 2.38 -17.10
C PRO A 630 -35.38 2.28 -18.30
N VAL A 631 -34.17 2.76 -18.11
CA VAL A 631 -33.13 2.96 -19.11
C VAL A 631 -32.83 1.71 -19.98
N CYS A 632 -32.78 0.50 -19.41
CA CYS A 632 -32.21 -0.65 -20.12
C CYS A 632 -33.24 -1.58 -20.80
N ARG A 633 -34.44 -1.78 -20.23
CA ARG A 633 -35.37 -2.84 -20.69
C ARG A 633 -36.39 -2.38 -21.73
N HIS A 634 -36.58 -1.07 -21.90
CA HIS A 634 -37.66 -0.50 -22.73
C HIS A 634 -37.19 0.38 -23.88
N ALA A 635 -35.92 0.81 -23.90
CA ALA A 635 -35.32 1.49 -25.07
C ALA A 635 -35.45 0.65 -26.36
N LEU A 636 -35.39 -0.69 -26.26
CA LEU A 636 -35.53 -1.61 -27.40
C LEU A 636 -37.00 -1.82 -27.86
N ARG A 637 -38.00 -1.66 -26.99
CA ARG A 637 -39.41 -1.86 -27.35
C ARG A 637 -40.08 -0.62 -27.94
N TRP A 638 -39.46 0.55 -27.78
CA TRP A 638 -40.05 1.85 -28.12
C TRP A 638 -39.87 2.27 -29.58
N MET A 639 -39.13 1.51 -30.40
CA MET A 639 -39.02 1.73 -31.86
C MET A 639 -40.37 1.67 -32.63
N ARG A 640 -41.51 1.53 -31.93
CA ARG A 640 -42.86 1.46 -32.52
C ARG A 640 -43.77 2.66 -32.19
N VAL A 641 -43.35 3.61 -31.37
CA VAL A 641 -44.21 4.73 -30.93
C VAL A 641 -43.66 6.05 -31.47
N THR A 642 -44.37 6.68 -32.41
CA THR A 642 -44.02 8.00 -32.94
C THR A 642 -44.48 9.10 -31.98
N PRO A 643 -43.62 10.09 -31.65
CA PRO A 643 -44.03 11.24 -30.86
C PRO A 643 -44.86 12.20 -31.71
N ASN A 644 -45.97 12.68 -31.15
CA ASN A 644 -46.85 13.66 -31.77
C ASN A 644 -47.12 14.71 -30.68
N THR A 645 -46.34 15.80 -30.64
CA THR A 645 -46.51 16.84 -29.61
C THR A 645 -46.21 18.24 -30.15
N THR A 646 -47.15 19.15 -29.90
CA THR A 646 -47.18 20.59 -30.23
C THR A 646 -47.03 21.50 -29.01
N GLU A 647 -46.61 21.00 -27.84
CA GLU A 647 -46.41 21.85 -26.66
C GLU A 647 -44.94 22.00 -26.28
N ALA A 648 -44.49 23.26 -26.29
CA ALA A 648 -43.13 23.65 -25.99
C ALA A 648 -42.87 23.69 -24.49
N PHE A 649 -42.51 22.55 -23.89
CA PHE A 649 -41.84 22.55 -22.58
C PHE A 649 -40.43 23.14 -22.74
N ARG A 650 -40.20 24.29 -22.12
CA ARG A 650 -39.05 25.19 -22.36
C ARG A 650 -37.75 24.67 -21.71
N ASN A 651 -36.75 24.36 -22.53
CA ASN A 651 -35.27 24.42 -22.40
C ASN A 651 -34.48 24.14 -21.09
N THR A 652 -35.05 24.07 -19.88
CA THR A 652 -34.27 23.89 -18.63
C THR A 652 -33.70 22.48 -18.43
N SER A 653 -34.21 21.47 -19.15
CA SER A 653 -33.72 20.09 -19.10
C SER A 653 -32.48 19.83 -19.97
N SER A 654 -32.22 20.68 -20.97
CA SER A 654 -31.11 20.50 -21.91
C SER A 654 -29.75 20.49 -21.21
N GLY A 655 -29.53 21.40 -20.25
CA GLY A 655 -28.26 21.55 -19.54
C GLY A 655 -27.82 20.28 -18.78
N TRP A 656 -28.76 19.59 -18.13
CA TRP A 656 -28.45 18.35 -17.38
C TRP A 656 -28.23 17.15 -18.30
N LEU A 657 -28.91 17.08 -19.44
CA LEU A 657 -28.64 16.09 -20.48
C LEU A 657 -27.25 16.30 -21.10
N PHE A 658 -26.87 17.56 -21.37
CA PHE A 658 -25.52 17.89 -21.80
C PHE A 658 -24.48 17.51 -20.74
N ALA A 659 -24.73 17.81 -19.45
CA ALA A 659 -23.84 17.42 -18.36
C ALA A 659 -23.69 15.89 -18.25
N TRP A 660 -24.77 15.12 -18.39
CA TRP A 660 -24.69 13.66 -18.43
C TRP A 660 -23.83 13.20 -19.62
N LEU A 661 -24.09 13.72 -20.81
CA LEU A 661 -23.36 13.31 -22.02
C LEU A 661 -21.86 13.65 -21.91
N THR A 662 -21.50 14.81 -21.37
CA THR A 662 -20.09 15.20 -21.15
C THR A 662 -19.42 14.32 -20.10
N PHE A 663 -20.08 14.01 -18.98
CA PHE A 663 -19.53 13.11 -17.97
C PHE A 663 -19.35 11.69 -18.51
N ALA A 664 -20.31 11.18 -19.26
CA ALA A 664 -20.24 9.83 -19.84
C ALA A 664 -19.13 9.73 -20.89
N LEU A 665 -18.98 10.75 -21.75
CA LEU A 665 -17.91 10.81 -22.74
C LEU A 665 -16.52 10.92 -22.07
N ALA A 666 -16.37 11.82 -21.10
CA ALA A 666 -15.11 11.98 -20.38
C ALA A 666 -14.71 10.68 -19.65
N GLY A 667 -15.67 10.03 -18.97
CA GLY A 667 -15.44 8.75 -18.30
C GLY A 667 -15.06 7.64 -19.28
N LEU A 668 -15.70 7.57 -20.44
CA LEU A 668 -15.38 6.61 -21.50
C LEU A 668 -13.96 6.82 -22.05
N VAL A 669 -13.55 8.07 -22.27
CA VAL A 669 -12.20 8.41 -22.74
C VAL A 669 -11.15 8.01 -21.70
N ILE A 670 -11.40 8.30 -20.41
CA ILE A 670 -10.46 7.97 -19.33
C ILE A 670 -10.34 6.45 -19.15
N ALA A 671 -11.47 5.75 -18.96
CA ALA A 671 -11.47 4.31 -18.72
C ALA A 671 -11.05 3.52 -19.97
N GLY A 672 -11.58 3.87 -21.14
CA GLY A 672 -11.24 3.24 -22.41
C GLY A 672 -9.80 3.50 -22.83
N GLY A 673 -9.28 4.70 -22.59
CA GLY A 673 -7.86 5.03 -22.77
C GLY A 673 -6.96 4.14 -21.91
N LYS A 674 -7.33 3.90 -20.65
CA LYS A 674 -6.61 2.99 -19.76
C LYS A 674 -6.69 1.52 -20.18
N VAL A 675 -7.83 1.05 -20.66
CA VAL A 675 -7.94 -0.30 -21.25
C VAL A 675 -7.05 -0.43 -22.48
N LEU A 676 -7.02 0.59 -23.34
CA LEU A 676 -6.16 0.61 -24.53
C LEU A 676 -4.66 0.59 -24.20
N THR A 677 -4.24 1.26 -23.12
CA THR A 677 -2.83 1.20 -22.67
C THR A 677 -2.46 -0.15 -22.06
N MET A 678 -3.44 -0.92 -21.56
CA MET A 678 -3.24 -2.26 -20.96
C MET A 678 -3.32 -3.43 -21.97
N LEU A 679 -3.77 -3.21 -23.20
CA LEU A 679 -3.80 -4.24 -24.26
C LEU A 679 -2.40 -4.72 -24.75
N PRO A 680 -1.35 -3.88 -24.86
CA PRO A 680 0.03 -4.37 -24.92
C PRO A 680 0.49 -4.89 -23.54
N PRO A 681 1.58 -5.68 -23.42
CA PRO A 681 2.09 -6.09 -22.10
C PRO A 681 2.22 -4.85 -21.20
N PRO A 682 1.73 -4.91 -19.95
CA PRO A 682 1.51 -3.73 -19.12
C PRO A 682 2.78 -2.90 -19.01
N SER A 683 2.68 -1.63 -19.36
CA SER A 683 3.80 -0.70 -19.25
C SER A 683 3.90 -0.19 -17.80
N TYR A 684 5.11 0.18 -17.37
CA TYR A 684 5.35 0.65 -16.00
C TYR A 684 4.54 1.93 -15.68
N GLY A 685 3.77 1.91 -14.59
CA GLY A 685 2.75 2.93 -14.24
C GLY A 685 1.30 2.51 -14.54
N ASP A 686 1.11 1.35 -15.19
CA ASP A 686 -0.21 0.70 -15.33
C ASP A 686 -0.58 -0.15 -14.12
N THR A 687 0.03 0.02 -12.94
CA THR A 687 -0.38 -0.66 -11.69
C THR A 687 -0.83 0.30 -10.60
N ASN A 688 -1.01 1.59 -10.91
CA ASN A 688 -1.41 2.61 -9.92
C ASN A 688 -2.72 2.25 -9.19
N LEU A 689 -3.65 1.56 -9.86
CA LEU A 689 -4.89 1.12 -9.24
C LEU A 689 -4.62 0.02 -8.19
N ALA A 690 -3.76 -0.94 -8.51
CA ALA A 690 -3.32 -1.96 -7.55
C ALA A 690 -2.59 -1.34 -6.35
N HIS A 691 -1.78 -0.30 -6.58
CA HIS A 691 -1.14 0.48 -5.51
C HIS A 691 -2.13 1.38 -4.74
N GLY A 692 -3.37 1.56 -5.22
CA GLY A 692 -4.36 2.41 -4.58
C GLY A 692 -3.99 3.89 -4.58
N ARG A 693 -3.36 4.35 -5.69
CA ARG A 693 -2.97 5.75 -5.96
C ARG A 693 -3.37 6.19 -7.38
N ASP A 694 -4.46 5.65 -7.92
CA ASP A 694 -4.88 5.94 -9.29
C ASP A 694 -5.85 7.14 -9.37
N LEU A 695 -5.31 8.28 -9.79
CA LEU A 695 -6.06 9.50 -10.02
C LEU A 695 -7.16 9.36 -11.08
N TRP A 696 -6.91 8.58 -12.14
CA TRP A 696 -7.82 8.44 -13.26
C TRP A 696 -9.01 7.56 -12.91
N ALA A 697 -8.78 6.48 -12.16
CA ALA A 697 -9.86 5.68 -11.60
C ALA A 697 -10.72 6.50 -10.61
N LEU A 698 -10.09 7.33 -9.77
CA LEU A 698 -10.80 8.25 -8.87
C LEU A 698 -11.74 9.18 -9.65
N LEU A 699 -11.20 9.87 -10.67
CA LEU A 699 -11.99 10.76 -11.53
C LEU A 699 -13.10 10.02 -12.27
N ALA A 700 -12.81 8.84 -12.82
CA ALA A 700 -13.80 8.03 -13.53
C ALA A 700 -14.93 7.56 -12.58
N LEU A 701 -14.63 7.19 -11.33
CA LEU A 701 -15.66 6.88 -10.33
C LEU A 701 -16.53 8.12 -10.01
N CYS A 702 -15.92 9.29 -9.82
CA CYS A 702 -16.66 10.54 -9.60
C CYS A 702 -17.54 10.91 -10.81
N LEU A 703 -17.04 10.78 -12.04
CA LEU A 703 -17.81 11.01 -13.27
C LEU A 703 -18.98 10.02 -13.41
N GLY A 704 -18.78 8.77 -12.99
CA GLY A 704 -19.83 7.75 -12.99
C GLY A 704 -20.97 8.14 -12.06
N TYR A 705 -20.64 8.61 -10.85
CA TYR A 705 -21.64 9.18 -9.94
C TYR A 705 -22.26 10.47 -10.47
N GLY A 706 -21.48 11.35 -11.11
CA GLY A 706 -21.98 12.55 -11.78
C GLY A 706 -23.07 12.24 -12.83
N CYS A 707 -22.95 11.13 -13.56
CA CYS A 707 -24.00 10.67 -14.48
C CYS A 707 -25.30 10.31 -13.73
N PHE A 708 -25.21 9.64 -12.58
CA PHE A 708 -26.38 9.35 -11.73
C PHE A 708 -26.99 10.62 -11.14
N VAL A 709 -26.16 11.56 -10.70
CA VAL A 709 -26.61 12.88 -10.19
C VAL A 709 -27.38 13.63 -11.29
N ALA A 710 -26.85 13.68 -12.51
CA ALA A 710 -27.53 14.33 -13.63
C ALA A 710 -28.86 13.65 -13.98
N PHE A 711 -28.89 12.31 -13.97
CA PHE A 711 -30.11 11.53 -14.18
C PHE A 711 -31.17 11.79 -13.10
N ALA A 712 -30.77 11.81 -11.83
CA ALA A 712 -31.68 12.09 -10.73
C ALA A 712 -32.16 13.55 -10.75
N ALA A 713 -31.29 14.50 -11.08
CA ALA A 713 -31.65 15.90 -11.25
C ALA A 713 -32.71 16.08 -12.34
N LEU A 714 -32.57 15.42 -13.49
CA LEU A 714 -33.58 15.45 -14.55
C LEU A 714 -34.95 14.95 -14.05
N ARG A 715 -35.01 13.84 -13.31
CA ARG A 715 -36.27 13.29 -12.77
C ARG A 715 -36.90 14.15 -11.69
N VAL A 716 -36.08 14.72 -10.82
CA VAL A 716 -36.55 15.62 -9.77
C VAL A 716 -37.05 16.92 -10.38
N LEU A 717 -36.36 17.46 -11.39
CA LEU A 717 -36.82 18.62 -12.15
C LEU A 717 -38.14 18.35 -12.86
N ASP A 718 -38.26 17.21 -13.53
CA ASP A 718 -39.50 16.79 -14.19
C ASP A 718 -40.67 16.75 -13.20
N TRP A 719 -40.50 16.05 -12.08
CA TRP A 719 -41.47 16.04 -10.99
C TRP A 719 -41.80 17.45 -10.49
N ASN A 720 -40.80 18.31 -10.25
CA ASN A 720 -41.05 19.68 -9.79
C ASN A 720 -41.80 20.52 -10.81
N THR A 721 -41.51 20.36 -12.09
CA THR A 721 -42.21 21.10 -13.15
C THR A 721 -43.66 20.69 -13.23
N HIS A 722 -43.96 19.39 -13.30
CA HIS A 722 -45.33 18.86 -13.25
C HIS A 722 -46.08 19.38 -12.03
N SER A 723 -45.42 19.31 -10.89
CA SER A 723 -46.01 19.62 -9.59
C SER A 723 -46.20 21.15 -9.40
N ASN A 724 -45.37 21.99 -10.05
CA ASN A 724 -45.58 23.45 -10.14
C ASN A 724 -46.71 23.83 -11.10
N VAL A 725 -46.79 23.20 -12.28
CA VAL A 725 -47.90 23.43 -13.23
C VAL A 725 -49.23 23.00 -12.59
N LEU A 726 -49.23 21.87 -11.88
CA LEU A 726 -50.38 21.41 -11.10
C LEU A 726 -50.77 22.41 -10.01
N ALA A 727 -49.78 22.95 -9.26
CA ALA A 727 -50.03 23.97 -8.25
C ALA A 727 -50.67 25.25 -8.84
N GLN A 728 -50.20 25.70 -10.00
CA GLN A 728 -50.75 26.86 -10.71
C GLN A 728 -52.19 26.61 -11.17
N ALA A 729 -52.45 25.42 -11.73
CA ALA A 729 -53.79 25.06 -12.21
C ALA A 729 -54.81 24.88 -11.06
N MET A 730 -54.36 24.45 -9.88
CA MET A 730 -55.20 24.33 -8.68
C MET A 730 -55.55 25.68 -8.02
N GLY A 731 -54.81 26.76 -8.35
CA GLY A 731 -55.03 28.12 -7.86
C GLY A 731 -54.50 28.40 -6.45
N ASP A 732 -54.09 29.66 -6.21
CA ASP A 732 -53.38 30.12 -5.00
C ASP A 732 -54.17 29.96 -3.69
N GLY A 733 -55.51 29.84 -3.76
CA GLY A 733 -56.37 29.65 -2.60
C GLY A 733 -56.52 28.19 -2.12
N SER A 734 -56.02 27.21 -2.87
CA SER A 734 -56.18 25.79 -2.52
C SER A 734 -55.06 25.30 -1.60
N ARG A 735 -55.41 24.63 -0.49
CA ARG A 735 -54.41 24.00 0.42
C ARG A 735 -53.53 22.98 -0.30
N PHE A 736 -54.08 22.34 -1.34
CA PHE A 736 -53.38 21.40 -2.20
C PHE A 736 -52.30 22.09 -3.05
N GLY A 737 -52.63 23.22 -3.70
CA GLY A 737 -51.67 24.00 -4.49
C GLY A 737 -50.52 24.58 -3.65
N VAL A 738 -50.79 25.07 -2.44
CA VAL A 738 -49.74 25.57 -1.52
C VAL A 738 -48.74 24.47 -1.13
N ARG A 739 -49.22 23.26 -0.83
CA ARG A 739 -48.36 22.12 -0.49
C ARG A 739 -47.55 21.62 -1.68
N LEU A 740 -48.10 21.71 -2.88
CA LEU A 740 -47.39 21.42 -4.11
C LEU A 740 -46.32 22.49 -4.43
N ARG A 741 -46.40 23.72 -3.92
CA ARG A 741 -45.43 24.79 -4.25
C ARG A 741 -44.16 24.80 -3.39
N GLN A 742 -44.05 23.94 -2.38
CA GLN A 742 -42.87 23.91 -1.50
C GLN A 742 -41.59 23.55 -2.29
N GLN A 743 -40.61 24.45 -2.26
CA GLN A 743 -39.31 24.27 -2.90
C GLN A 743 -38.30 23.70 -1.90
N GLY A 744 -38.25 22.38 -1.76
CA GLY A 744 -37.28 21.68 -0.90
C GLY A 744 -35.81 21.83 -1.33
N HIS A 745 -35.52 22.51 -2.45
CA HIS A 745 -34.17 22.66 -2.99
C HIS A 745 -33.28 23.52 -2.09
N TRP A 746 -33.84 24.57 -1.50
CA TRP A 746 -33.11 25.42 -0.56
C TRP A 746 -32.75 24.69 0.73
N HIS A 747 -33.65 23.83 1.23
CA HIS A 747 -33.36 22.98 2.39
C HIS A 747 -32.30 21.91 2.07
N ALA A 748 -32.34 21.32 0.88
CA ALA A 748 -31.32 20.37 0.44
C ALA A 748 -29.95 21.02 0.24
N VAL A 749 -29.89 22.20 -0.36
CA VAL A 749 -28.65 22.97 -0.53
C VAL A 749 -28.11 23.43 0.83
N ALA A 750 -28.96 23.94 1.73
CA ALA A 750 -28.55 24.32 3.07
C ALA A 750 -28.08 23.13 3.90
N GLY A 751 -28.79 22.00 3.85
CA GLY A 751 -28.42 20.76 4.55
C GLY A 751 -27.10 20.18 4.03
N ALA A 752 -26.89 20.20 2.71
CA ALA A 752 -25.63 19.79 2.11
C ALA A 752 -24.48 20.75 2.48
N LEU A 753 -24.71 22.07 2.47
CA LEU A 753 -23.72 23.07 2.90
C LEU A 753 -23.35 22.93 4.37
N ILE A 754 -24.33 22.68 5.25
CA ILE A 754 -24.06 22.44 6.68
C ILE A 754 -23.18 21.19 6.85
N LEU A 755 -23.49 20.09 6.17
CA LEU A 755 -22.66 18.88 6.22
C LEU A 755 -21.26 19.11 5.61
N LEU A 756 -21.16 19.92 4.55
CA LEU A 756 -19.91 20.30 3.90
C LEU A 756 -19.07 21.28 4.72
N ILE A 757 -19.67 22.09 5.59
CA ILE A 757 -18.99 23.03 6.49
C ILE A 757 -18.61 22.31 7.80
N CYS A 758 -19.46 21.43 8.31
CA CYS A 758 -19.17 20.64 9.52
C CYS A 758 -18.03 19.65 9.31
N LEU A 759 -17.87 19.06 8.12
CA LEU A 759 -16.77 18.13 7.83
C LEU A 759 -15.37 18.77 8.03
N PRO A 760 -15.02 19.89 7.39
CA PRO A 760 -13.74 20.56 7.60
C PRO A 760 -13.65 21.24 8.98
N LEU A 761 -14.74 21.80 9.53
CA LEU A 761 -14.71 22.38 10.89
C LEU A 761 -14.56 21.34 12.01
N SER A 762 -14.95 20.08 11.77
CA SER A 762 -14.75 18.97 12.72
C SER A 762 -13.31 18.47 12.74
N VAL A 763 -12.50 18.88 11.77
CA VAL A 763 -11.09 18.57 11.74
C VAL A 763 -10.34 19.76 12.36
N ASN A 764 -9.69 19.51 13.49
CA ASN A 764 -8.70 20.42 14.10
C ASN A 764 -7.72 20.95 13.05
N ASP A 765 -7.15 22.14 13.28
CA ASP A 765 -6.23 22.97 12.47
C ASP A 765 -4.99 22.29 11.82
N MET A 766 -4.93 20.97 11.66
CA MET A 766 -3.84 20.23 11.01
C MET A 766 -4.36 19.55 9.74
N THR A 767 -4.14 20.19 8.59
CA THR A 767 -4.13 19.50 7.30
C THR A 767 -2.98 18.50 7.31
N PRO A 768 -3.22 17.19 7.16
CA PRO A 768 -2.15 16.21 7.21
C PRO A 768 -1.21 16.42 6.03
N THR A 769 0.07 16.41 6.32
CA THR A 769 1.11 16.29 5.30
C THR A 769 1.06 14.88 4.73
N THR A 770 0.74 14.76 3.44
CA THR A 770 0.67 13.48 2.75
C THR A 770 1.64 13.46 1.58
N THR A 771 2.02 12.26 1.13
CA THR A 771 2.84 12.11 -0.08
C THR A 771 2.09 12.52 -1.34
N ASP A 772 0.77 12.46 -1.30
CA ASP A 772 -0.15 12.70 -2.39
C ASP A 772 -0.71 14.12 -2.35
N ARG A 773 -1.40 14.54 -3.41
CA ARG A 773 -2.10 15.84 -3.43
C ARG A 773 -3.37 15.74 -2.58
N PRO A 774 -3.42 16.33 -1.37
CA PRO A 774 -4.52 16.10 -0.43
C PRO A 774 -5.87 16.60 -0.96
N TRP A 775 -5.85 17.75 -1.65
CA TRP A 775 -7.03 18.43 -2.19
C TRP A 775 -7.86 17.56 -3.14
N ILE A 776 -7.23 16.64 -3.88
CA ILE A 776 -7.95 15.78 -4.83
C ILE A 776 -8.84 14.79 -4.08
N SER A 777 -8.26 14.11 -3.07
CA SER A 777 -9.00 13.15 -2.25
C SER A 777 -10.11 13.86 -1.45
N GLU A 778 -9.82 15.05 -0.92
CA GLU A 778 -10.78 15.87 -0.19
C GLU A 778 -11.95 16.28 -1.07
N LEU A 779 -11.70 16.85 -2.25
CA LEU A 779 -12.75 17.25 -3.18
C LEU A 779 -13.60 16.06 -3.62
N SER A 780 -12.98 14.89 -3.86
CA SER A 780 -13.71 13.68 -4.25
C SER A 780 -14.59 13.15 -3.11
N GLY A 781 -14.10 13.17 -1.87
CA GLY A 781 -14.87 12.79 -0.69
C GLY A 781 -16.00 13.77 -0.39
N ILE A 782 -15.73 15.08 -0.50
CA ILE A 782 -16.71 16.17 -0.41
C ILE A 782 -17.80 15.99 -1.47
N PHE A 783 -17.43 15.72 -2.71
CA PHE A 783 -18.39 15.49 -3.80
C PHE A 783 -19.28 14.27 -3.53
N ALA A 784 -18.69 13.15 -3.09
CA ALA A 784 -19.42 11.91 -2.81
C ALA A 784 -20.36 12.04 -1.60
N LEU A 785 -19.83 12.51 -0.45
CA LEU A 785 -20.58 12.66 0.80
C LEU A 785 -21.58 13.83 0.74
N GLY A 786 -21.16 14.96 0.18
CA GLY A 786 -22.03 16.12 -0.04
C GLY A 786 -23.16 15.79 -1.00
N GLY A 787 -22.88 15.06 -2.08
CA GLY A 787 -23.90 14.54 -2.98
C GLY A 787 -24.87 13.59 -2.26
N SER A 788 -24.35 12.65 -1.46
CA SER A 788 -25.17 11.72 -0.67
C SER A 788 -26.13 12.47 0.27
N ALA A 789 -25.61 13.43 1.04
CA ALA A 789 -26.39 14.26 1.95
C ALA A 789 -27.45 15.11 1.23
N PHE A 790 -27.08 15.72 0.10
CA PHE A 790 -28.00 16.50 -0.72
C PHE A 790 -29.20 15.66 -1.18
N PHE A 791 -28.94 14.46 -1.72
CA PHE A 791 -30.01 13.57 -2.16
C PHE A 791 -30.81 12.96 -1.02
N PHE A 792 -30.21 12.80 0.16
CA PHE A 792 -30.94 12.40 1.36
C PHE A 792 -31.98 13.44 1.78
N VAL A 793 -31.62 14.73 1.77
CA VAL A 793 -32.59 15.80 2.07
C VAL A 793 -33.65 15.90 0.97
N LEU A 794 -33.25 15.80 -0.31
CA LEU A 794 -34.21 15.75 -1.41
C LEU A 794 -35.15 14.55 -1.32
N LEU A 795 -34.67 13.40 -0.85
CA LEU A 795 -35.50 12.22 -0.59
C LEU A 795 -36.58 12.57 0.42
N ALA A 796 -36.21 13.15 1.57
CA ALA A 796 -37.17 13.51 2.62
C ALA A 796 -38.23 14.51 2.12
N GLU A 797 -37.81 15.54 1.39
CA GLU A 797 -38.69 16.58 0.83
C GLU A 797 -39.63 16.05 -0.25
N THR A 798 -39.09 15.32 -1.23
CA THR A 798 -39.89 14.73 -2.32
C THR A 798 -40.86 13.68 -1.79
N PHE A 799 -40.44 12.90 -0.79
CA PHE A 799 -41.27 11.94 -0.10
C PHE A 799 -42.41 12.60 0.69
N ASP A 800 -42.12 13.63 1.47
CA ASP A 800 -43.14 14.33 2.25
C ASP A 800 -44.14 15.05 1.34
N ARG A 801 -43.67 15.66 0.24
CA ARG A 801 -44.55 16.23 -0.80
C ARG A 801 -45.48 15.15 -1.37
N TRP A 802 -44.94 14.01 -1.77
CA TRP A 802 -45.73 12.91 -2.31
C TRP A 802 -46.79 12.41 -1.32
N ARG A 803 -46.39 12.15 -0.06
CA ARG A 803 -47.29 11.73 1.02
C ARG A 803 -48.42 12.74 1.25
N ARG A 804 -48.09 14.04 1.34
CA ARG A 804 -49.10 15.09 1.54
C ARG A 804 -50.08 15.20 0.38
N THR A 805 -49.61 15.02 -0.85
CA THR A 805 -50.48 14.96 -2.04
C THR A 805 -51.45 13.78 -1.95
N CYS A 806 -50.97 12.60 -1.53
CA CYS A 806 -51.82 11.40 -1.37
C CYS A 806 -52.87 11.58 -0.28
N LEU A 807 -52.49 12.15 0.88
CA LEU A 807 -53.42 12.44 1.97
C LEU A 807 -54.55 13.39 1.58
N GLU A 808 -54.28 14.38 0.74
CA GLU A 808 -55.31 15.29 0.23
C GLU A 808 -56.20 14.60 -0.80
N LEU A 809 -55.62 13.84 -1.74
CA LEU A 809 -56.37 13.07 -2.73
C LEU A 809 -57.22 11.96 -2.11
N ALA A 810 -56.83 11.42 -0.95
CA ALA A 810 -57.61 10.43 -0.21
C ALA A 810 -59.01 10.95 0.19
N LYS A 811 -59.21 12.27 0.26
CA LYS A 811 -60.53 12.88 0.55
C LYS A 811 -61.56 12.66 -0.56
N VAL A 812 -61.10 12.31 -1.77
CA VAL A 812 -61.95 12.01 -2.93
C VAL A 812 -62.55 10.59 -2.85
N ILE A 813 -61.93 9.68 -2.09
CA ILE A 813 -62.36 8.28 -1.93
C ILE A 813 -63.85 8.13 -1.54
N PRO A 814 -64.36 8.79 -0.48
CA PRO A 814 -65.77 8.65 -0.10
C PRO A 814 -66.74 9.10 -1.20
N LEU A 815 -66.44 10.21 -1.88
CA LEU A 815 -67.27 10.75 -2.97
C LEU A 815 -67.36 9.78 -4.15
N VAL A 816 -66.22 9.20 -4.57
CA VAL A 816 -66.17 8.22 -5.68
C VAL A 816 -66.96 6.96 -5.34
N ARG A 817 -66.86 6.46 -4.10
CA ARG A 817 -67.59 5.27 -3.65
C ARG A 817 -69.10 5.50 -3.58
N GLU A 818 -69.54 6.71 -3.26
CA GLU A 818 -70.96 7.05 -3.17
C GLU A 818 -71.60 7.25 -4.55
N LYS A 819 -70.89 7.90 -5.49
CA LYS A 819 -71.44 8.29 -6.79
C LYS A 819 -71.36 7.21 -7.86
N GLU A 820 -70.43 6.25 -7.75
CA GLU A 820 -70.24 5.21 -8.75
C GLU A 820 -70.37 3.81 -8.15
N SER A 821 -71.57 3.22 -8.25
CA SER A 821 -71.92 1.93 -7.63
C SER A 821 -71.08 0.74 -8.11
N LYS A 822 -70.45 0.84 -9.29
CA LYS A 822 -69.52 -0.17 -9.85
C LYS A 822 -68.11 -0.09 -9.25
N LEU A 823 -67.81 0.95 -8.45
CA LEU A 823 -66.49 1.23 -7.87
C LEU A 823 -66.50 1.26 -6.34
N ALA A 824 -67.40 0.52 -5.70
CA ALA A 824 -67.49 0.43 -4.23
C ALA A 824 -66.16 0.04 -3.55
N GLU A 825 -65.27 -0.65 -4.26
CA GLU A 825 -63.96 -1.09 -3.77
C GLU A 825 -62.80 -0.15 -4.11
N TRP A 826 -63.05 1.00 -4.75
CA TRP A 826 -62.00 1.93 -5.18
C TRP A 826 -61.29 2.59 -3.99
N PRO A 827 -59.95 2.80 -4.05
CA PRO A 827 -59.01 2.34 -5.08
C PRO A 827 -58.61 0.86 -4.92
N THR A 828 -58.41 0.14 -6.03
CA THR A 828 -58.02 -1.28 -6.06
C THR A 828 -56.57 -1.49 -6.55
N PRO A 829 -55.92 -2.63 -6.26
CA PRO A 829 -54.55 -2.89 -6.71
C PRO A 829 -54.37 -3.06 -8.22
N CYS A 830 -55.43 -3.46 -8.91
CA CYS A 830 -55.41 -3.61 -10.37
C CYS A 830 -55.10 -2.29 -11.09
N LEU A 831 -55.28 -1.14 -10.43
CA LEU A 831 -55.07 0.19 -10.99
C LEU A 831 -53.61 0.52 -11.30
N LEU A 832 -52.67 -0.18 -10.67
CA LEU A 832 -51.25 0.02 -10.95
C LEU A 832 -50.75 -0.76 -12.17
N ASP A 833 -51.56 -1.64 -12.77
CA ASP A 833 -51.18 -2.56 -13.86
C ASP A 833 -49.97 -3.48 -13.52
N GLU A 834 -49.72 -3.68 -12.22
CA GLU A 834 -48.65 -4.51 -11.69
C GLU A 834 -49.16 -5.39 -10.54
N ARG A 835 -48.58 -6.58 -10.37
CA ARG A 835 -48.86 -7.42 -9.19
C ARG A 835 -48.50 -6.64 -7.92
N PRO A 836 -49.26 -6.80 -6.81
CA PRO A 836 -48.98 -6.11 -5.55
C PRO A 836 -47.51 -6.34 -5.14
N ARG A 837 -46.73 -5.26 -5.18
CA ARG A 837 -45.30 -5.19 -4.86
C ARG A 837 -45.07 -3.86 -4.14
N SER A 838 -43.94 -3.77 -3.42
CA SER A 838 -43.51 -2.54 -2.73
C SER A 838 -43.68 -1.28 -3.60
N PRO A 839 -44.14 -0.14 -3.03
CA PRO A 839 -44.28 1.13 -3.73
C PRO A 839 -42.99 1.60 -4.43
N PHE A 840 -41.83 1.17 -3.94
CA PHE A 840 -40.51 1.52 -4.51
C PHE A 840 -40.11 0.67 -5.74
N ASN A 841 -40.91 -0.31 -6.15
CA ASN A 841 -40.64 -1.13 -7.34
C ASN A 841 -41.46 -0.75 -8.57
N ILE A 842 -42.32 0.26 -8.46
CA ILE A 842 -43.20 0.64 -9.55
C ILE A 842 -42.40 1.21 -10.72
N VAL A 843 -42.88 0.91 -11.92
CA VAL A 843 -42.27 1.35 -13.17
C VAL A 843 -43.28 2.15 -14.00
N MET A 844 -42.81 3.27 -14.54
CA MET A 844 -43.53 3.98 -15.61
C MET A 844 -43.50 3.15 -16.90
N ARG A 845 -44.68 2.80 -17.44
CA ARG A 845 -44.89 2.09 -18.71
C ARG A 845 -45.47 3.04 -19.76
N SER A 846 -45.44 2.63 -21.03
CA SER A 846 -46.01 3.38 -22.17
C SER A 846 -47.43 3.89 -21.91
N ASP A 847 -48.27 3.05 -21.30
CA ASP A 847 -49.70 3.32 -21.15
C ASP A 847 -49.96 4.49 -20.18
N ASN A 848 -49.06 4.71 -19.21
CA ASN A 848 -49.13 5.85 -18.30
C ASN A 848 -48.82 7.17 -19.03
N TYR A 849 -47.95 7.15 -20.05
CA TYR A 849 -47.66 8.33 -20.87
C TYR A 849 -48.77 8.62 -21.87
N ASP A 850 -49.43 7.56 -22.34
CA ASP A 850 -50.62 7.73 -23.15
C ASP A 850 -51.76 8.34 -22.33
N ALA A 851 -51.81 8.11 -21.01
CA ALA A 851 -52.70 8.85 -20.12
C ALA A 851 -52.37 10.35 -20.10
N TRP A 852 -51.09 10.72 -19.94
CA TRP A 852 -50.63 12.12 -20.01
C TRP A 852 -50.96 12.81 -21.33
N ARG A 853 -50.94 12.08 -22.44
CA ARG A 853 -51.28 12.62 -23.77
C ARG A 853 -52.79 12.76 -24.01
N LYS A 854 -53.60 11.91 -23.37
CA LYS A 854 -55.05 11.90 -23.57
C LYS A 854 -55.76 13.07 -22.88
N GLN A 855 -55.19 13.62 -21.81
CA GLN A 855 -55.83 14.70 -21.05
C GLN A 855 -54.81 15.80 -20.68
N PRO A 856 -55.07 17.08 -21.00
CA PRO A 856 -54.20 18.17 -20.60
C PRO A 856 -54.19 18.36 -19.08
N LEU A 857 -53.01 18.68 -18.53
CA LEU A 857 -52.80 18.76 -17.08
C LEU A 857 -53.71 19.78 -16.38
N SER A 858 -54.05 20.88 -17.06
CA SER A 858 -54.94 21.92 -16.54
C SER A 858 -56.38 21.42 -16.38
N GLU A 859 -56.87 20.61 -17.31
CA GLU A 859 -58.20 20.00 -17.24
C GLU A 859 -58.26 18.91 -16.17
N TRP A 860 -57.20 18.12 -16.04
CA TRP A 860 -57.10 17.18 -14.93
C TRP A 860 -57.10 17.89 -13.57
N ALA A 861 -56.39 19.01 -13.45
CA ALA A 861 -56.34 19.81 -12.23
C ALA A 861 -57.71 20.42 -11.87
N THR A 862 -58.45 20.95 -12.84
CA THR A 862 -59.79 21.50 -12.58
C THR A 862 -60.77 20.42 -12.14
N GLN A 863 -60.76 19.25 -12.79
CA GLN A 863 -61.56 18.10 -12.37
C GLN A 863 -61.19 17.62 -10.96
N THR A 864 -59.89 17.53 -10.67
CA THR A 864 -59.39 17.16 -9.33
C THR A 864 -59.82 18.17 -8.27
N ARG A 865 -59.82 19.47 -8.59
CA ARG A 865 -60.32 20.51 -7.70
C ARG A 865 -61.81 20.37 -7.42
N SER A 866 -62.63 20.16 -8.46
CA SER A 866 -64.07 19.91 -8.29
C SER A 866 -64.33 18.71 -7.39
N LEU A 867 -63.56 17.62 -7.55
CA LEU A 867 -63.66 16.43 -6.68
C LEU A 867 -63.29 16.72 -5.23
N LEU A 868 -62.24 17.50 -5.00
CA LEU A 868 -61.84 17.92 -3.64
C LEU A 868 -62.88 18.84 -2.99
N ASP A 869 -63.58 19.64 -3.80
CA ASP A 869 -64.71 20.49 -3.38
C ASP A 869 -66.05 19.71 -3.31
N GLN A 870 -66.00 18.36 -3.30
CA GLN A 870 -67.15 17.45 -3.19
C GLN A 870 -68.15 17.52 -4.37
N ALA A 871 -67.73 18.04 -5.53
CA ALA A 871 -68.53 18.06 -6.76
C ALA A 871 -68.09 16.94 -7.72
N TRP A 872 -69.04 16.33 -8.43
CA TRP A 872 -68.76 15.29 -9.44
C TRP A 872 -68.67 15.90 -10.84
N PRO A 873 -67.47 16.07 -11.43
CA PRO A 873 -67.29 16.77 -12.70
C PRO A 873 -67.45 15.86 -13.93
N PHE A 874 -67.78 14.58 -13.77
CA PHE A 874 -67.79 13.61 -14.85
C PHE A 874 -69.21 13.30 -15.34
N ASP A 875 -69.36 13.16 -16.66
CA ASP A 875 -70.61 12.70 -17.27
C ASP A 875 -70.94 11.27 -16.84
N THR A 876 -72.19 11.02 -16.46
CA THR A 876 -72.70 9.73 -15.94
C THR A 876 -72.70 8.59 -16.97
N SER A 877 -72.27 8.85 -18.22
CA SER A 877 -72.25 7.88 -19.32
C SER A 877 -70.92 7.80 -20.09
N GLY A 878 -69.86 8.54 -19.68
CA GLY A 878 -68.62 8.67 -20.44
C GLY A 878 -67.37 7.97 -19.86
N PRO A 879 -66.30 7.75 -20.66
CA PRO A 879 -65.01 7.21 -20.20
C PRO A 879 -64.12 8.24 -19.45
N SER A 880 -64.65 9.41 -19.11
CA SER A 880 -63.89 10.56 -18.57
C SER A 880 -63.27 10.29 -17.20
N PHE A 881 -63.96 9.56 -16.30
CA PHE A 881 -63.40 9.16 -15.01
C PHE A 881 -62.20 8.19 -15.16
N VAL A 882 -62.27 7.26 -16.11
CA VAL A 882 -61.18 6.29 -16.39
C VAL A 882 -59.93 7.03 -16.89
N ILE A 883 -60.11 8.07 -17.71
CA ILE A 883 -59.02 8.91 -18.18
C ILE A 883 -58.39 9.70 -17.02
N TRP A 884 -59.22 10.32 -16.16
CA TRP A 884 -58.75 11.01 -14.95
C TRP A 884 -57.97 10.08 -14.01
N GLN A 885 -58.46 8.85 -13.85
CA GLN A 885 -57.84 7.82 -13.02
C GLN A 885 -56.51 7.34 -13.58
N ALA A 886 -56.41 7.13 -14.89
CA ALA A 886 -55.16 6.76 -15.54
C ALA A 886 -54.10 7.86 -15.36
N GLN A 887 -54.51 9.13 -15.43
CA GLN A 887 -53.66 10.29 -15.15
C GLN A 887 -53.18 10.30 -13.68
N LEU A 888 -54.08 10.06 -12.72
CA LEU A 888 -53.73 9.96 -11.30
C LEU A 888 -52.65 8.89 -11.04
N VAL A 889 -52.83 7.70 -11.64
CA VAL A 889 -51.85 6.61 -11.52
C VAL A 889 -50.52 7.02 -12.12
N ALA A 890 -50.51 7.68 -13.28
CA ALA A 890 -49.29 8.17 -13.91
C ALA A 890 -48.55 9.19 -13.03
N GLU A 891 -49.25 10.15 -12.41
CA GLU A 891 -48.66 11.13 -11.48
C GLU A 891 -48.05 10.47 -10.23
N MET A 892 -48.74 9.48 -9.64
CA MET A 892 -48.20 8.72 -8.50
C MET A 892 -46.96 7.90 -8.87
N LYS A 893 -46.94 7.33 -10.08
CA LYS A 893 -45.78 6.60 -10.61
C LYS A 893 -44.59 7.53 -10.88
N LEU A 894 -44.83 8.78 -11.30
CA LEU A 894 -43.80 9.80 -11.48
C LEU A 894 -43.17 10.19 -10.13
N ALA A 895 -44.01 10.47 -9.13
CA ALA A 895 -43.56 10.79 -7.77
C ALA A 895 -42.73 9.64 -7.17
N ALA A 896 -43.21 8.40 -7.29
CA ALA A 896 -42.49 7.22 -6.85
C ALA A 896 -41.13 7.06 -7.55
N ALA A 897 -41.08 7.35 -8.85
CA ALA A 897 -39.83 7.30 -9.62
C ALA A 897 -38.81 8.34 -9.15
N ALA A 898 -39.24 9.57 -8.83
CA ALA A 898 -38.39 10.65 -8.32
C ALA A 898 -37.84 10.34 -6.92
N VAL A 899 -38.73 9.95 -5.99
CA VAL A 899 -38.36 9.55 -4.61
C VAL A 899 -37.37 8.40 -4.62
N ARG A 900 -37.62 7.38 -5.46
CA ARG A 900 -36.71 6.24 -5.61
C ARG A 900 -35.33 6.64 -6.12
N THR A 901 -35.25 7.55 -7.10
CA THR A 901 -33.94 7.98 -7.62
C THR A 901 -33.15 8.81 -6.62
N CYS A 902 -33.81 9.64 -5.81
CA CYS A 902 -33.17 10.33 -4.69
C CYS A 902 -32.61 9.34 -3.67
N ALA A 903 -33.39 8.31 -3.30
CA ALA A 903 -32.96 7.26 -2.39
C ALA A 903 -31.71 6.51 -2.89
N TRP A 904 -31.70 6.11 -4.17
CA TRP A 904 -30.53 5.43 -4.74
C TRP A 904 -29.31 6.34 -4.84
N CYS A 905 -29.46 7.62 -5.18
CA CYS A 905 -28.32 8.54 -5.24
C CYS A 905 -27.73 8.82 -3.85
N ALA A 906 -28.57 8.93 -2.82
CA ALA A 906 -28.11 9.07 -1.44
C ALA A 906 -27.24 7.88 -1.02
N VAL A 907 -27.71 6.65 -1.28
CA VAL A 907 -26.95 5.42 -0.98
C VAL A 907 -25.69 5.31 -1.84
N LEU A 908 -25.79 5.55 -3.15
CA LEU A 908 -24.68 5.45 -4.08
C LEU A 908 -23.55 6.40 -3.72
N GLY A 909 -23.85 7.65 -3.33
CA GLY A 909 -22.83 8.61 -2.91
C GLY A 909 -22.03 8.15 -1.68
N ALA A 910 -22.71 7.58 -0.68
CA ALA A 910 -22.04 7.03 0.51
C ALA A 910 -21.20 5.79 0.18
N THR A 911 -21.71 4.89 -0.68
CA THR A 911 -20.94 3.72 -1.14
C THR A 911 -19.74 4.13 -1.99
N LEU A 912 -19.89 5.15 -2.83
CA LEU A 912 -18.82 5.71 -3.64
C LEU A 912 -17.72 6.26 -2.74
N ALA A 913 -18.06 7.02 -1.70
CA ALA A 913 -17.08 7.54 -0.75
C ALA A 913 -16.19 6.44 -0.18
N LEU A 914 -16.78 5.27 0.15
CA LEU A 914 -16.02 4.12 0.64
C LEU A 914 -15.15 3.46 -0.46
N LEU A 915 -15.66 3.37 -1.70
CA LEU A 915 -14.88 2.88 -2.84
C LEU A 915 -13.68 3.78 -3.17
N LEU A 916 -13.85 5.11 -3.10
CA LEU A 916 -12.78 6.07 -3.39
C LEU A 916 -11.57 5.87 -2.47
N MET A 917 -11.77 5.44 -1.21
CA MET A 917 -10.69 5.18 -0.25
C MET A 917 -9.80 3.99 -0.64
N GLN A 918 -10.35 3.03 -1.40
CA GLN A 918 -9.59 1.89 -1.91
C GLN A 918 -8.76 2.26 -3.14
N VAL A 919 -9.22 3.24 -3.92
CA VAL A 919 -8.57 3.71 -5.16
C VAL A 919 -7.51 4.76 -4.89
N TYR A 920 -7.72 5.61 -3.89
CA TYR A 920 -6.84 6.70 -3.53
C TYR A 920 -6.85 6.93 -2.01
N PRO A 921 -5.70 7.19 -1.36
CA PRO A 921 -5.69 7.39 0.08
C PRO A 921 -6.48 8.65 0.48
N PRO A 922 -7.45 8.55 1.41
CA PRO A 922 -8.14 9.70 1.94
C PRO A 922 -7.29 10.43 2.99
N VAL A 923 -7.46 11.74 3.08
CA VAL A 923 -6.83 12.59 4.11
C VAL A 923 -7.33 12.24 5.52
N TYR A 924 -8.63 11.94 5.68
CA TYR A 924 -9.24 11.57 6.96
C TYR A 924 -10.03 10.25 6.87
N PRO A 925 -9.36 9.09 6.88
CA PRO A 925 -10.01 7.79 6.66
C PRO A 925 -11.10 7.49 7.70
N ARG A 926 -10.81 7.68 9.00
CA ARG A 926 -11.77 7.38 10.09
C ARG A 926 -13.01 8.26 10.04
N LEU A 927 -12.84 9.56 9.78
CA LEU A 927 -13.97 10.49 9.70
C LEU A 927 -14.83 10.18 8.47
N GLN A 928 -14.21 10.05 7.29
CA GLN A 928 -14.96 9.79 6.06
C GLN A 928 -15.68 8.44 6.10
N THR A 929 -15.05 7.38 6.65
CA THR A 929 -15.71 6.07 6.82
C THR A 929 -16.88 6.16 7.78
N THR A 930 -16.72 6.84 8.91
CA THR A 930 -17.81 7.05 9.89
C THR A 930 -18.97 7.82 9.26
N VAL A 931 -18.70 8.95 8.60
CA VAL A 931 -19.74 9.76 7.94
C VAL A 931 -20.42 8.98 6.82
N ALA A 932 -19.67 8.27 5.98
CA ALA A 932 -20.24 7.43 4.93
C ALA A 932 -21.14 6.34 5.53
N THR A 933 -20.69 5.65 6.59
CA THR A 933 -21.45 4.57 7.25
C THR A 933 -22.73 5.11 7.91
N VAL A 934 -22.66 6.25 8.59
CA VAL A 934 -23.82 6.90 9.20
C VAL A 934 -24.81 7.33 8.12
N LEU A 935 -24.36 8.01 7.06
CA LEU A 935 -25.21 8.42 5.94
C LEU A 935 -25.87 7.22 5.26
N LEU A 936 -25.12 6.13 5.10
CA LEU A 936 -25.60 4.89 4.50
C LEU A 936 -26.69 4.25 5.38
N GLY A 937 -26.47 4.16 6.69
CA GLY A 937 -27.45 3.63 7.65
C GLY A 937 -28.70 4.50 7.78
N VAL A 938 -28.54 5.83 7.84
CA VAL A 938 -29.66 6.78 7.93
C VAL A 938 -30.46 6.83 6.63
N SER A 939 -29.79 6.79 5.47
CA SER A 939 -30.48 6.69 4.16
C SER A 939 -31.29 5.40 4.06
N PHE A 940 -30.74 4.29 4.53
CA PHE A 940 -31.46 3.02 4.58
C PHE A 940 -32.69 3.09 5.50
N ALA A 941 -32.53 3.61 6.72
CA ALA A 941 -33.64 3.81 7.66
C ALA A 941 -34.74 4.71 7.07
N ALA A 942 -34.37 5.77 6.35
CA ALA A 942 -35.32 6.65 5.66
C ALA A 942 -36.07 5.93 4.53
N ILE A 943 -35.41 5.05 3.76
CA ILE A 943 -36.08 4.23 2.74
C ILE A 943 -37.09 3.28 3.38
N VAL A 944 -36.71 2.59 4.46
CA VAL A 944 -37.62 1.69 5.20
C VAL A 944 -38.79 2.47 5.77
N TYR A 945 -38.53 3.61 6.40
CA TYR A 945 -39.57 4.50 6.91
C TYR A 945 -40.51 4.97 5.80
N ALA A 946 -39.98 5.38 4.65
CA ALA A 946 -40.78 5.80 3.50
C ALA A 946 -41.70 4.67 3.01
N VAL A 947 -41.18 3.45 2.88
CA VAL A 947 -41.97 2.26 2.51
C VAL A 947 -43.11 2.03 3.51
N LEU A 948 -42.80 1.98 4.82
CA LEU A 948 -43.79 1.74 5.87
C LEU A 948 -44.87 2.82 5.93
N GLN A 949 -44.52 4.08 5.65
CA GLN A 949 -45.47 5.18 5.62
C GLN A 949 -46.37 5.14 4.37
N LEU A 950 -45.84 4.77 3.21
CA LEU A 950 -46.64 4.61 1.99
C LEU A 950 -47.61 3.44 2.09
N GLU A 951 -47.22 2.37 2.78
CA GLU A 951 -48.10 1.24 3.06
C GLU A 951 -49.26 1.62 4.00
N LYS A 952 -49.04 2.56 4.93
CA LYS A 952 -50.07 3.08 5.85
C LYS A 952 -50.96 4.17 5.23
N ASP A 953 -50.63 4.68 4.06
CA ASP A 953 -51.36 5.77 3.42
C ASP A 953 -52.74 5.29 2.93
N ALA A 954 -53.79 6.09 3.16
CA ALA A 954 -55.17 5.71 2.89
C ALA A 954 -55.49 5.51 1.39
N LEU A 955 -54.74 6.19 0.51
CA LEU A 955 -54.90 6.07 -0.95
C LEU A 955 -53.92 5.03 -1.50
N LEU A 956 -52.62 5.22 -1.23
CA LEU A 956 -51.57 4.36 -1.79
C LEU A 956 -51.58 2.96 -1.19
N GLY A 957 -51.73 2.82 0.14
CA GLY A 957 -51.73 1.51 0.80
C GLY A 957 -52.77 0.55 0.21
N ARG A 958 -53.97 1.07 -0.11
CA ARG A 958 -55.05 0.31 -0.76
C ARG A 958 -54.80 0.01 -2.24
N MET A 959 -53.99 0.82 -2.92
CA MET A 959 -53.52 0.51 -4.27
C MET A 959 -52.44 -0.60 -4.27
N PHE A 960 -51.74 -0.89 -3.17
CA PHE A 960 -50.68 -1.92 -3.15
C PHE A 960 -51.08 -3.23 -2.47
N THR A 961 -52.11 -3.24 -1.62
CA THR A 961 -52.49 -4.41 -0.82
C THR A 961 -53.73 -5.10 -1.40
N ALA A 962 -53.61 -6.40 -1.68
CA ALA A 962 -54.72 -7.23 -2.20
C ALA A 962 -55.78 -7.51 -1.12
N ASP A 963 -55.33 -7.71 0.13
CA ASP A 963 -56.21 -7.94 1.28
C ASP A 963 -56.34 -6.66 2.09
N LYS A 964 -57.55 -6.11 2.10
CA LYS A 964 -57.90 -4.73 2.44
C LYS A 964 -57.45 -4.16 3.78
N ASP A 965 -56.82 -4.89 4.72
CA ASP A 965 -56.47 -4.32 6.03
C ASP A 965 -55.23 -4.89 6.79
N HIS A 966 -54.49 -5.90 6.30
CA HIS A 966 -53.34 -6.44 7.07
C HIS A 966 -52.09 -6.73 6.22
N LEU A 967 -50.98 -6.06 6.54
CA LEU A 967 -49.66 -6.34 5.99
C LEU A 967 -48.80 -7.06 7.03
N THR A 968 -48.39 -8.30 6.72
CA THR A 968 -47.31 -8.97 7.46
C THR A 968 -45.98 -8.32 7.10
N LEU A 969 -45.20 -7.92 8.10
CA LEU A 969 -43.83 -7.37 7.98
C LEU A 969 -42.92 -8.20 7.03
N GLY A 970 -43.19 -9.50 6.89
CA GLY A 970 -42.53 -10.40 5.94
C GLY A 970 -42.74 -10.08 4.45
N GLY A 971 -43.85 -9.46 4.06
CA GLY A 971 -44.11 -9.05 2.66
C GLY A 971 -43.26 -7.85 2.23
N ALA A 972 -43.11 -6.86 3.12
CA ALA A 972 -42.22 -5.73 2.91
C ALA A 972 -40.74 -6.17 2.91
N LEU A 973 -40.36 -7.07 3.83
CA LEU A 973 -39.01 -7.63 3.89
C LEU A 973 -38.64 -8.44 2.65
N THR A 974 -39.53 -9.31 2.16
CA THR A 974 -39.28 -10.11 0.94
C THR A 974 -39.16 -9.25 -0.33
N ALA A 975 -39.88 -8.12 -0.41
CA ALA A 975 -39.76 -7.18 -1.53
C ALA A 975 -38.47 -6.34 -1.48
N LEU A 976 -37.95 -6.07 -0.26
CA LEU A 976 -36.69 -5.37 -0.04
C LEU A 976 -35.47 -6.31 -0.03
N TRP A 977 -35.67 -7.62 0.17
CA TRP A 977 -34.62 -8.62 0.34
C TRP A 977 -33.58 -8.66 -0.78
N PRO A 978 -33.94 -8.64 -2.09
CA PRO A 978 -32.94 -8.60 -3.15
C PRO A 978 -32.09 -7.33 -3.14
N LYS A 979 -32.67 -6.20 -2.69
CA LYS A 979 -31.97 -4.92 -2.56
C LYS A 979 -31.09 -4.90 -1.31
N LEU A 980 -31.55 -5.51 -0.22
CA LEU A 980 -30.79 -5.75 1.01
C LEU A 980 -29.61 -6.70 0.78
N LEU A 981 -29.77 -7.74 -0.04
CA LEU A 981 -28.68 -8.62 -0.45
C LEU A 981 -27.68 -7.91 -1.35
N ALA A 982 -28.12 -7.11 -2.32
CA ALA A 982 -27.23 -6.31 -3.15
C ALA A 982 -26.46 -5.28 -2.31
N PHE A 983 -27.15 -4.56 -1.44
CA PHE A 983 -26.54 -3.61 -0.51
C PHE A 983 -25.62 -4.31 0.49
N GLY A 984 -26.05 -5.42 1.07
CA GLY A 984 -25.26 -6.27 1.95
C GLY A 984 -24.02 -6.82 1.26
N SER A 985 -24.09 -7.17 -0.03
CA SER A 985 -22.93 -7.58 -0.80
C SER A 985 -21.93 -6.45 -1.04
N ILE A 986 -22.42 -5.22 -1.29
CA ILE A 986 -21.57 -4.03 -1.42
C ILE A 986 -20.94 -3.69 -0.08
N LEU A 987 -21.71 -3.74 1.01
CA LEU A 987 -21.24 -3.48 2.37
C LEU A 987 -20.21 -4.54 2.80
N VAL A 988 -20.46 -5.82 2.52
CA VAL A 988 -19.51 -6.91 2.75
C VAL A 988 -18.25 -6.71 1.93
N MET A 989 -18.32 -6.31 0.66
CA MET A 989 -17.13 -6.03 -0.16
C MET A 989 -16.32 -4.81 0.32
N VAL A 990 -16.97 -3.85 0.97
CA VAL A 990 -16.34 -2.64 1.49
C VAL A 990 -15.74 -2.85 2.88
N PHE A 991 -16.44 -3.58 3.76
CA PHE A 991 -16.04 -3.80 5.14
C PHE A 991 -15.22 -5.09 5.36
N LEU A 992 -15.25 -6.04 4.43
CA LEU A 992 -14.33 -7.18 4.38
C LEU A 992 -13.44 -7.06 3.14
N PRO A 993 -12.27 -6.39 3.21
CA PRO A 993 -11.30 -6.37 2.13
C PRO A 993 -10.91 -7.78 1.63
N SER A 994 -10.99 -8.78 2.52
CA SER A 994 -10.77 -10.21 2.25
C SER A 994 -11.91 -10.90 1.49
N ALA A 995 -13.06 -10.26 1.30
CA ALA A 995 -14.15 -10.81 0.46
C ALA A 995 -13.73 -10.87 -1.01
N TRP A 996 -12.85 -9.96 -1.47
CA TRP A 996 -12.27 -10.05 -2.81
C TRP A 996 -11.34 -11.26 -2.96
N ASP A 997 -10.60 -11.62 -1.92
CA ASP A 997 -9.76 -12.82 -1.92
C ASP A 997 -10.59 -14.10 -1.91
N TRP A 998 -11.77 -14.07 -1.28
CA TRP A 998 -12.74 -15.17 -1.33
C TRP A 998 -13.35 -15.33 -2.74
N VAL A 999 -13.78 -14.23 -3.38
CA VAL A 999 -14.28 -14.26 -4.76
C VAL A 999 -13.18 -14.68 -5.73
N GLY A 1000 -11.96 -14.16 -5.56
CA GLY A 1000 -10.80 -14.57 -6.35
C GLY A 1000 -10.43 -16.04 -6.15
N GLY A 1001 -10.55 -16.56 -4.92
CA GLY A 1001 -10.41 -17.98 -4.61
C GLY A 1001 -11.49 -18.84 -5.26
N LEU A 1002 -12.73 -18.36 -5.32
CA LEU A 1002 -13.84 -19.02 -5.99
C LEU A 1002 -13.65 -19.05 -7.52
N VAL A 1003 -13.20 -17.94 -8.10
CA VAL A 1003 -12.87 -17.83 -9.54
C VAL A 1003 -11.67 -18.71 -9.89
N LYS A 1004 -10.63 -18.74 -9.06
CA LYS A 1004 -9.50 -19.67 -9.23
C LYS A 1004 -9.95 -21.13 -9.11
N ALA A 1005 -10.79 -21.46 -8.13
CA ALA A 1005 -11.33 -22.80 -7.97
C ALA A 1005 -12.15 -23.26 -9.19
N ILE A 1006 -12.95 -22.36 -9.77
CA ILE A 1006 -13.70 -22.60 -11.00
C ILE A 1006 -12.76 -22.74 -12.22
N ASN A 1007 -11.71 -21.92 -12.31
CA ASN A 1007 -10.71 -22.04 -13.39
C ASN A 1007 -9.79 -23.26 -13.25
N THR A 1008 -9.60 -23.82 -12.06
CA THR A 1008 -8.87 -25.08 -11.84
C THR A 1008 -9.74 -26.33 -12.01
N LEU A 1009 -11.05 -26.16 -12.22
CA LEU A 1009 -11.99 -27.24 -12.56
C LEU A 1009 -12.14 -27.43 -14.09
N HIS A 1010 -11.43 -26.62 -14.89
CA HIS A 1010 -11.16 -26.82 -16.31
C HIS A 1010 -9.68 -27.17 -16.50
#